data_AF-M3Y657-F1
#
_entry.id   AF-M3Y657-F1
#
_cell.length_a   1.000
_cell.length_b   1.000
_cell.length_c   1.000
_cell.angle_alpha   90.00
_cell.angle_beta   90.00
_cell.angle_gamma   90.00
#
_symmetry.space_group_name_H-M   'P 1'
#
loop_
_entity.id
_entity.type
_entity.pdbx_description
1 polymer ?
#
loop_
_entity_poly.entity_id
_entity_poly.type
_entity_poly.pdbx_seq_one_letter_code
_entity_poly.pdbx_strand_id
1 'polypeptide(L)'
;MINILHGMGLRLLALGHHTPFMHIGMAHNYRNSSQAVQAVRDAGYEISLGLMPKSIGPLTFVFTGTGNVSKGAQEIFNELPCEYVEPHELKEVSQNGDLRKVYGTVLSRHHHLVRKTDGVYDPVEYDKYPEHYISRFNTDIAPYTTCLINGIYWEQNTPRLLTRQDVQTLLVPGKSSVAGVEGCPALPHKLVAICDISADTGGSIEFMTECTTIEHPFCMYDADQHIIHDSVEGSGILMCSIDNLPAQLPIEATEYFGDMLYPYVEEMILSDATQPLESQNFSPVVRDAVITSNGVLTDKYKYIQKLRESRELAQSLSMGTKKKVLVLGSGYVSEPVLEYLSRDNKIEITVGSDMKNQIEQLGKKYNINPISVDISKQEEKLNSLVAKQDLVISLLPYALHPLVAKACITSKVNMITASYITPALKELEKSVEDAGITVIGELGLDPGLDHMLAMETIDKAKEVGATIESYISYCGGLPAPEHSDNPLRYKFSWSPVGVLMNITQPATYLLNGKVVNVAGGISFLDAVTPMDYFPGLNLEGYPNRDSTKYAEIYGIPSAHTLLRGTLRYKGYAKALNGFVKLGLINRNAFPALRPEASPLTWKELLCDLVGISPSSKHDVLKEAVFEKLGRDNTQLEAAEGLGLLGDEQVPQAESVVDALSKHLARKLSYGPGEKDMIVMRDSFGIRHPSGHLENKTIDLVVYGDINGFSAMAKTVGLPTAMAAKMLLDGEIKAKGLMGPFSKDIYGPILERIKAEGIIYTTQSTIKL
;
A
#
# COMPACT_ATOMS: atom_id res chain seq x y z
N MET A 1 -17.60 -0.10 -27.19
CA MET A 1 -18.77 -0.94 -27.59
C MET A 1 -18.41 -2.42 -27.73
N ILE A 2 -17.42 -2.80 -28.57
CA ILE A 2 -17.08 -4.23 -28.79
C ILE A 2 -16.79 -4.97 -27.47
N ASN A 3 -15.89 -4.45 -26.63
CA ASN A 3 -15.57 -5.09 -25.35
C ASN A 3 -16.77 -5.19 -24.42
N ILE A 4 -17.60 -4.15 -24.29
CA ILE A 4 -18.77 -4.24 -23.40
C ILE A 4 -19.80 -5.26 -23.90
N LEU A 5 -19.96 -5.44 -25.21
CA LEU A 5 -20.80 -6.52 -25.75
C LEU A 5 -20.24 -7.90 -25.38
N HIS A 6 -18.93 -8.11 -25.55
CA HIS A 6 -18.27 -9.33 -25.08
C HIS A 6 -18.45 -9.53 -23.57
N GLY A 7 -18.23 -8.49 -22.78
CA GLY A 7 -18.41 -8.48 -21.33
C GLY A 7 -19.84 -8.80 -20.91
N MET A 8 -20.85 -8.29 -21.63
CA MET A 8 -22.25 -8.67 -21.42
C MET A 8 -22.46 -10.16 -21.66
N GLY A 9 -21.83 -10.76 -22.67
CA GLY A 9 -21.83 -12.21 -22.86
C GLY A 9 -21.34 -12.95 -21.61
N LEU A 10 -20.14 -12.59 -21.14
CA LEU A 10 -19.54 -13.20 -19.93
C LEU A 10 -20.42 -13.01 -18.69
N ARG A 11 -20.95 -11.80 -18.48
CA ARG A 11 -21.77 -11.48 -17.32
C ARG A 11 -23.10 -12.20 -17.34
N LEU A 12 -23.77 -12.26 -18.49
CA LEU A 12 -25.02 -12.99 -18.63
C LEU A 12 -24.80 -14.49 -18.46
N LEU A 13 -23.68 -15.04 -18.93
CA LEU A 13 -23.31 -16.43 -18.69
C LEU A 13 -23.11 -16.71 -17.19
N ALA A 14 -22.41 -15.83 -16.47
CA ALA A 14 -22.23 -15.93 -15.02
C ALA A 14 -23.56 -15.85 -14.26
N LEU A 15 -24.56 -15.17 -14.83
CA LEU A 15 -25.94 -15.12 -14.32
C LEU A 15 -26.81 -16.29 -14.81
N GLY A 16 -26.24 -17.29 -15.50
CA GLY A 16 -26.93 -18.49 -15.94
C GLY A 16 -27.62 -18.37 -17.31
N HIS A 17 -27.21 -17.42 -18.16
CA HIS A 17 -27.82 -17.16 -19.46
C HIS A 17 -26.81 -17.27 -20.61
N HIS A 18 -27.03 -18.25 -21.49
CA HIS A 18 -26.33 -18.31 -22.77
C HIS A 18 -26.95 -17.31 -23.75
N THR A 19 -26.18 -16.37 -24.28
CA THR A 19 -26.65 -15.34 -25.22
C THR A 19 -25.74 -15.22 -26.44
N PRO A 20 -26.23 -14.73 -27.60
CA PRO A 20 -25.40 -14.51 -28.79
C PRO A 20 -24.17 -13.63 -28.56
N PHE A 21 -24.18 -12.77 -27.53
CA PHE A 21 -23.01 -11.95 -27.19
C PHE A 21 -21.77 -12.76 -26.79
N MET A 22 -21.94 -14.03 -26.38
CA MET A 22 -20.84 -14.95 -26.10
C MET A 22 -19.93 -15.20 -27.30
N HIS A 23 -20.44 -15.01 -28.51
CA HIS A 23 -19.70 -15.24 -29.76
C HIS A 23 -18.88 -14.01 -30.20
N ILE A 24 -19.05 -12.86 -29.54
CA ILE A 24 -18.25 -11.67 -29.79
C ILE A 24 -16.97 -11.77 -28.95
N GLY A 25 -15.80 -11.80 -29.59
CA GLY A 25 -14.50 -11.69 -28.92
C GLY A 25 -14.13 -10.27 -28.50
N MET A 26 -13.09 -10.13 -27.66
CA MET A 26 -12.50 -8.83 -27.31
C MET A 26 -11.95 -8.09 -28.53
N ALA A 27 -11.94 -6.76 -28.53
CA ALA A 27 -11.60 -5.97 -29.71
C ALA A 27 -10.17 -6.24 -30.22
N HIS A 28 -9.21 -6.44 -29.31
CA HIS A 28 -7.81 -6.74 -29.66
C HIS A 28 -7.60 -8.14 -30.27
N ASN A 29 -8.62 -9.01 -30.26
CA ASN A 29 -8.56 -10.31 -30.92
C ASN A 29 -8.84 -10.22 -32.43
N TYR A 30 -9.40 -9.11 -32.90
CA TYR A 30 -9.68 -8.90 -34.31
C TYR A 30 -8.49 -8.22 -35.01
N ARG A 31 -8.26 -8.58 -36.27
CA ARG A 31 -7.20 -7.97 -37.07
C ARG A 31 -7.54 -6.54 -37.49
N ASN A 32 -8.83 -6.24 -37.63
CA ASN A 32 -9.35 -4.94 -38.04
C ASN A 32 -10.81 -4.77 -37.58
N SER A 33 -11.31 -3.54 -37.63
CA SER A 33 -12.67 -3.16 -37.24
C SER A 33 -13.74 -3.91 -38.05
N SER A 34 -13.48 -4.20 -39.33
CA SER A 34 -14.43 -4.92 -40.19
C SER A 34 -14.71 -6.33 -39.68
N GLN A 35 -13.70 -7.04 -39.16
CA GLN A 35 -13.89 -8.35 -38.53
C GLN A 35 -14.70 -8.24 -37.23
N ALA A 36 -14.43 -7.22 -36.42
CA ALA A 36 -15.17 -6.99 -35.19
C ALA A 36 -16.65 -6.68 -35.48
N VAL A 37 -16.91 -5.83 -36.47
CA VAL A 37 -18.27 -5.50 -36.96
C VAL A 37 -18.98 -6.76 -37.47
N GLN A 38 -18.29 -7.63 -38.22
CA GLN A 38 -18.89 -8.87 -38.68
C GLN A 38 -19.33 -9.78 -37.52
N ALA A 39 -18.51 -9.90 -36.46
CA ALA A 39 -18.88 -10.67 -35.28
C ALA A 39 -20.12 -10.10 -34.57
N VAL A 40 -20.27 -8.77 -34.53
CA VAL A 40 -21.47 -8.11 -33.99
C VAL A 40 -22.70 -8.39 -34.87
N ARG A 41 -22.55 -8.36 -36.21
CA ARG A 41 -23.63 -8.72 -37.15
C ARG A 41 -24.08 -10.17 -37.00
N ASP A 42 -23.14 -11.09 -36.82
CA ASP A 42 -23.43 -12.52 -36.65
C ASP A 42 -24.23 -12.75 -35.36
N ALA A 43 -23.82 -12.12 -34.25
CA ALA A 43 -24.59 -12.13 -33.00
C ALA A 43 -25.98 -11.45 -33.19
N GLY A 44 -26.03 -10.36 -33.95
CA GLY A 44 -27.27 -9.67 -34.29
C GLY A 44 -28.24 -10.54 -35.09
N TYR A 45 -27.73 -11.35 -36.02
CA TYR A 45 -28.54 -12.31 -36.78
C TYR A 45 -29.19 -13.34 -35.84
N GLU A 46 -28.43 -13.91 -34.91
CA GLU A 46 -28.98 -14.83 -33.90
C GLU A 46 -30.06 -14.17 -33.02
N ILE A 47 -29.86 -12.91 -32.61
CA ILE A 47 -30.87 -12.14 -31.87
C ILE A 47 -32.15 -12.01 -32.72
N SER A 48 -32.04 -11.69 -34.01
CA SER A 48 -33.20 -11.52 -34.90
C SER A 48 -34.00 -12.82 -35.10
N LEU A 49 -33.34 -13.98 -34.98
CA LEU A 49 -33.98 -15.31 -34.99
C LEU A 49 -34.70 -15.64 -33.67
N GLY A 50 -34.57 -14.78 -32.65
CA GLY A 50 -35.17 -14.97 -31.33
C GLY A 50 -34.39 -15.92 -30.42
N LEU A 51 -33.07 -16.04 -30.62
CA LEU A 51 -32.20 -16.89 -29.80
C LEU A 51 -31.81 -16.25 -28.46
N MET A 52 -32.42 -15.13 -28.10
CA MET A 52 -32.27 -14.51 -26.78
C MET A 52 -33.10 -15.23 -25.72
N PRO A 53 -32.56 -15.53 -24.52
CA PRO A 53 -33.33 -16.11 -23.43
C PRO A 53 -34.51 -15.22 -23.03
N LYS A 54 -35.70 -15.80 -22.85
CA LYS A 54 -36.87 -15.03 -22.41
C LYS A 54 -36.75 -14.49 -20.98
N SER A 55 -35.93 -15.13 -20.15
CA SER A 55 -35.72 -14.80 -18.73
C SER A 55 -35.03 -13.46 -18.49
N ILE A 56 -34.28 -12.94 -19.46
CA ILE A 56 -33.56 -11.66 -19.33
C ILE A 56 -34.40 -10.45 -19.78
N GLY A 57 -35.52 -10.71 -20.47
CA GLY A 57 -36.38 -9.67 -21.02
C GLY A 57 -35.71 -8.80 -22.09
N PRO A 58 -36.36 -7.70 -22.49
CA PRO A 58 -35.82 -6.78 -23.51
C PRO A 58 -34.56 -6.08 -23.01
N LEU A 59 -33.53 -5.98 -23.85
CA LEU A 59 -32.30 -5.27 -23.52
C LEU A 59 -32.33 -3.83 -23.99
N THR A 60 -31.94 -2.94 -23.09
CA THR A 60 -31.94 -1.48 -23.27
C THR A 60 -30.53 -0.93 -23.10
N PHE A 61 -30.03 -0.23 -24.11
CA PHE A 61 -28.73 0.39 -24.17
C PHE A 61 -28.89 1.91 -24.12
N VAL A 62 -28.22 2.55 -23.17
CA VAL A 62 -28.30 4.00 -22.98
C VAL A 62 -26.95 4.62 -23.28
N PHE A 63 -26.92 5.54 -24.24
CA PHE A 63 -25.73 6.28 -24.64
C PHE A 63 -25.79 7.69 -24.08
N THR A 64 -24.77 8.13 -23.35
CA THR A 64 -24.72 9.50 -22.83
C THR A 64 -23.84 10.38 -23.71
N GLY A 65 -24.31 11.60 -23.94
CA GLY A 65 -23.64 12.56 -24.81
C GLY A 65 -23.98 12.39 -26.28
N THR A 66 -23.82 13.48 -27.04
CA THR A 66 -24.14 13.57 -28.48
C THR A 66 -22.88 13.77 -29.34
N GLY A 67 -21.69 13.68 -28.74
CA GLY A 67 -20.40 13.85 -29.39
C GLY A 67 -19.91 12.61 -30.16
N ASN A 68 -18.69 12.69 -30.68
CA ASN A 68 -18.10 11.64 -31.53
C ASN A 68 -17.95 10.29 -30.81
N VAL A 69 -17.66 10.29 -29.51
CA VAL A 69 -17.56 9.06 -28.70
C VAL A 69 -18.87 8.29 -28.71
N SER A 70 -19.98 8.97 -28.41
CA SER A 70 -21.32 8.38 -28.43
C SER A 70 -21.71 7.90 -29.83
N LYS A 71 -21.42 8.70 -30.88
CA LYS A 71 -21.66 8.30 -32.27
C LYS A 71 -20.89 7.04 -32.67
N GLY A 72 -19.60 6.95 -32.35
CA GLY A 72 -18.79 5.77 -32.64
C GLY A 72 -19.27 4.52 -31.90
N ALA A 73 -19.78 4.66 -30.67
CA ALA A 73 -20.42 3.55 -29.96
C ALA A 73 -21.74 3.12 -30.62
N GLN A 74 -22.53 4.10 -31.12
CA GLN A 74 -23.77 3.85 -31.86
C GLN A 74 -23.52 3.18 -33.20
N GLU A 75 -22.44 3.49 -33.92
CA GLU A 75 -22.07 2.83 -35.18
C GLU A 75 -21.94 1.32 -35.01
N ILE A 76 -21.29 0.86 -33.94
CA ILE A 76 -21.20 -0.58 -33.63
C ILE A 76 -22.54 -1.13 -33.15
N PHE A 77 -23.32 -0.36 -32.38
CA PHE A 77 -24.65 -0.79 -31.91
C PHE A 77 -25.64 -1.01 -33.06
N ASN A 78 -25.58 -0.18 -34.11
CA ASN A 78 -26.43 -0.25 -35.29
C ASN A 78 -26.25 -1.55 -36.11
N GLU A 79 -25.19 -2.30 -35.84
CA GLU A 79 -24.92 -3.59 -36.46
C GLU A 79 -25.69 -4.74 -35.79
N LEU A 80 -26.33 -4.47 -34.64
CA LEU A 80 -27.34 -5.34 -34.02
C LEU A 80 -28.73 -5.01 -34.61
N PRO A 81 -29.71 -5.94 -34.53
CA PRO A 81 -31.10 -5.61 -34.81
C PRO A 81 -31.59 -4.64 -33.73
N CYS A 82 -31.49 -3.33 -33.97
CA CYS A 82 -31.79 -2.33 -32.96
C CYS A 82 -32.97 -1.42 -33.32
N GLU A 83 -33.64 -0.90 -32.29
CA GLU A 83 -34.64 0.15 -32.39
C GLU A 83 -34.29 1.29 -31.43
N TYR A 84 -34.22 2.52 -31.94
CA TYR A 84 -34.02 3.69 -31.09
C TYR A 84 -35.35 4.22 -30.58
N VAL A 85 -35.40 4.53 -29.29
CA VAL A 85 -36.57 5.09 -28.61
C VAL A 85 -36.21 6.32 -27.80
N GLU A 86 -37.21 7.18 -27.58
CA GLU A 86 -37.05 8.37 -26.76
C GLU A 86 -36.88 8.01 -25.27
N PRO A 87 -36.20 8.84 -24.46
CA PRO A 87 -35.93 8.51 -23.07
C PRO A 87 -37.16 8.21 -22.21
N HIS A 88 -38.30 8.82 -22.53
CA HIS A 88 -39.56 8.59 -21.82
C HIS A 88 -40.23 7.25 -22.17
N GLU A 89 -39.89 6.65 -23.32
CA GLU A 89 -40.38 5.35 -23.79
C GLU A 89 -39.57 4.18 -23.21
N LEU A 90 -38.38 4.46 -22.65
CA LEU A 90 -37.45 3.46 -22.12
C LEU A 90 -38.11 2.50 -21.11
N LYS A 91 -38.99 3.04 -20.27
CA LYS A 91 -39.77 2.25 -19.30
C LYS A 91 -40.65 1.21 -19.99
N GLU A 92 -41.38 1.61 -21.03
CA GLU A 92 -42.31 0.73 -21.74
C GLU A 92 -41.55 -0.39 -22.48
N VAL A 93 -40.51 -0.04 -23.24
CA VAL A 93 -39.74 -1.03 -23.99
C VAL A 93 -38.93 -1.96 -23.08
N SER A 94 -38.46 -1.48 -21.92
CA SER A 94 -37.75 -2.32 -20.95
C SER A 94 -38.59 -3.47 -20.39
N GLN A 95 -39.93 -3.34 -20.48
CA GLN A 95 -40.92 -4.28 -19.97
C GLN A 95 -41.56 -5.11 -21.09
N ASN A 96 -41.94 -4.47 -22.20
CA ASN A 96 -42.78 -5.07 -23.25
C ASN A 96 -42.11 -5.14 -24.63
N GLY A 97 -40.82 -4.83 -24.74
CA GLY A 97 -40.07 -4.87 -25.99
C GLY A 97 -40.02 -6.25 -26.65
N ASP A 98 -39.83 -6.27 -27.97
CA ASP A 98 -39.61 -7.48 -28.74
C ASP A 98 -38.19 -8.02 -28.47
N LEU A 99 -38.10 -9.30 -28.11
CA LEU A 99 -36.84 -9.97 -27.78
C LEU A 99 -35.96 -10.28 -29.01
N ARG A 100 -36.48 -10.05 -30.22
CA ARG A 100 -35.72 -10.22 -31.48
C ARG A 100 -34.90 -8.99 -31.86
N LYS A 101 -34.86 -7.99 -30.98
CA LYS A 101 -34.09 -6.74 -31.14
C LYS A 101 -33.62 -6.19 -29.81
N VAL A 102 -32.71 -5.24 -29.88
CA VAL A 102 -32.20 -4.46 -28.75
C VAL A 102 -32.66 -3.00 -28.87
N TYR A 103 -32.87 -2.33 -27.74
CA TYR A 103 -33.38 -0.97 -27.71
C TYR A 103 -32.26 0.02 -27.37
N GLY A 104 -32.15 1.12 -28.11
CA GLY A 104 -31.16 2.17 -27.89
C GLY A 104 -31.80 3.50 -27.52
N THR A 105 -31.20 4.25 -26.61
CA THR A 105 -31.61 5.63 -26.29
C THR A 105 -30.38 6.52 -26.15
N VAL A 106 -30.43 7.71 -26.74
CA VAL A 106 -29.36 8.71 -26.64
C VAL A 106 -29.77 9.84 -25.70
N LEU A 107 -28.97 10.07 -24.67
CA LEU A 107 -29.21 11.10 -23.67
C LEU A 107 -28.42 12.37 -23.94
N SER A 108 -29.15 13.46 -24.11
CA SER A 108 -28.66 14.83 -23.97
C SER A 108 -28.84 15.34 -22.55
N ARG A 109 -28.14 16.42 -22.21
CA ARG A 109 -28.18 17.07 -20.88
C ARG A 109 -29.59 17.33 -20.36
N HIS A 110 -30.48 17.84 -21.21
CA HIS A 110 -31.86 18.20 -20.83
C HIS A 110 -32.75 17.01 -20.45
N HIS A 111 -32.35 15.77 -20.78
CA HIS A 111 -33.13 14.58 -20.41
C HIS A 111 -32.95 14.18 -18.94
N HIS A 112 -31.85 14.56 -18.31
CA HIS A 112 -31.53 14.10 -16.95
C HIS A 112 -31.04 15.21 -16.03
N LEU A 113 -30.58 16.36 -16.52
CA LEU A 113 -30.19 17.48 -15.68
C LEU A 113 -31.35 18.43 -15.47
N VAL A 114 -31.59 18.80 -14.21
CA VAL A 114 -32.65 19.73 -13.83
C VAL A 114 -32.17 20.68 -12.73
N ARG A 115 -32.67 21.91 -12.74
CA ARG A 115 -32.39 22.90 -11.69
C ARG A 115 -33.00 22.43 -10.36
N LYS A 116 -32.26 22.59 -9.27
CA LYS A 116 -32.69 22.18 -7.90
C LYS A 116 -33.97 22.86 -7.43
N THR A 117 -34.31 24.04 -7.94
CA THR A 117 -35.42 24.87 -7.44
C THR A 117 -36.77 24.54 -8.09
N ASP A 118 -36.80 24.34 -9.40
CA ASP A 118 -38.04 24.22 -10.19
C ASP A 118 -38.08 22.99 -11.12
N GLY A 119 -36.97 22.26 -11.24
CA GLY A 119 -36.88 21.07 -12.07
C GLY A 119 -36.75 21.36 -13.57
N VAL A 120 -36.45 22.59 -13.99
CA VAL A 120 -36.29 22.97 -15.41
C VAL A 120 -34.82 22.90 -15.82
N TYR A 121 -34.54 22.57 -17.08
CA TYR A 121 -33.21 22.63 -17.66
C TYR A 121 -33.01 23.91 -18.48
N ASP A 122 -32.01 24.74 -18.12
CA ASP A 122 -31.55 25.87 -18.95
C ASP A 122 -30.07 25.64 -19.33
N PRO A 123 -29.75 25.48 -20.63
CA PRO A 123 -28.39 25.20 -21.08
C PRO A 123 -27.41 26.36 -20.81
N VAL A 124 -27.86 27.61 -20.95
CA VAL A 124 -27.00 28.81 -20.81
C VAL A 124 -26.65 29.04 -19.34
N GLU A 125 -27.60 28.79 -18.44
CA GLU A 125 -27.34 28.85 -17.02
C GLU A 125 -26.47 27.68 -16.56
N TYR A 126 -26.75 26.45 -17.02
CA TYR A 126 -25.96 25.27 -16.66
C TYR A 126 -24.47 25.44 -17.00
N ASP A 127 -24.15 26.00 -18.17
CA ASP A 127 -22.76 26.23 -18.57
C ASP A 127 -22.04 27.28 -17.68
N LYS A 128 -22.78 28.13 -16.95
CA LYS A 128 -22.23 29.14 -16.04
C LYS A 128 -22.24 28.71 -14.57
N TYR A 129 -23.27 27.99 -14.15
CA TYR A 129 -23.58 27.62 -12.76
C TYR A 129 -24.04 26.16 -12.66
N PRO A 130 -23.20 25.18 -13.04
CA PRO A 130 -23.56 23.77 -13.03
C PRO A 130 -23.95 23.25 -11.62
N GLU A 131 -23.48 23.89 -10.56
CA GLU A 131 -23.78 23.57 -9.16
C GLU A 131 -25.25 23.77 -8.77
N HIS A 132 -26.02 24.55 -9.55
CA HIS A 132 -27.46 24.74 -9.35
C HIS A 132 -28.31 23.55 -9.83
N TYR A 133 -27.69 22.58 -10.49
CA TYR A 133 -28.36 21.45 -11.13
C TYR A 133 -28.14 20.15 -10.36
N ILE A 134 -29.03 19.18 -10.58
CA ILE A 134 -28.90 17.78 -10.16
C ILE A 134 -29.23 16.86 -11.33
N SER A 135 -28.66 15.66 -11.31
CA SER A 135 -29.01 14.60 -12.24
C SER A 135 -30.17 13.77 -11.69
N ARG A 136 -31.19 13.51 -12.51
CA ARG A 136 -32.28 12.55 -12.28
C ARG A 136 -32.06 11.22 -13.03
N PHE A 137 -30.86 11.00 -13.54
CA PHE A 137 -30.54 9.78 -14.28
C PHE A 137 -30.82 8.51 -13.46
N ASN A 138 -30.48 8.53 -12.17
CA ASN A 138 -30.73 7.45 -11.22
C ASN A 138 -32.22 7.07 -11.07
N THR A 139 -33.15 8.01 -11.19
CA THR A 139 -34.59 7.75 -11.01
C THR A 139 -35.33 7.52 -12.32
N ASP A 140 -35.00 8.30 -13.35
CA ASP A 140 -35.84 8.39 -14.54
C ASP A 140 -35.36 7.44 -15.64
N ILE A 141 -34.06 7.09 -15.66
CA ILE A 141 -33.42 6.35 -16.75
C ILE A 141 -32.73 5.05 -16.30
N ALA A 142 -31.88 5.12 -15.29
CA ALA A 142 -31.07 3.99 -14.82
C ALA A 142 -31.89 2.73 -14.45
N PRO A 143 -33.09 2.82 -13.83
CA PRO A 143 -33.90 1.63 -13.50
C PRO A 143 -34.35 0.82 -14.72
N TYR A 144 -34.37 1.44 -15.90
CA TYR A 144 -34.80 0.85 -17.16
C TYR A 144 -33.64 0.59 -18.11
N THR A 145 -32.40 0.84 -17.68
CA THR A 145 -31.17 0.66 -18.46
C THR A 145 -30.59 -0.73 -18.21
N THR A 146 -30.22 -1.45 -19.27
CA THR A 146 -29.50 -2.73 -19.15
C THR A 146 -27.99 -2.56 -19.26
N CYS A 147 -27.55 -1.77 -20.24
CA CYS A 147 -26.15 -1.42 -20.43
C CYS A 147 -26.03 0.10 -20.62
N LEU A 148 -25.22 0.75 -19.80
CA LEU A 148 -24.89 2.17 -19.95
C LEU A 148 -23.59 2.32 -20.73
N ILE A 149 -23.58 3.23 -21.70
CA ILE A 149 -22.40 3.61 -22.48
C ILE A 149 -22.17 5.08 -22.18
N ASN A 150 -21.28 5.33 -21.23
CA ASN A 150 -21.00 6.67 -20.75
C ASN A 150 -19.91 7.32 -21.59
N GLY A 151 -20.26 8.41 -22.28
CA GLY A 151 -19.34 9.18 -23.12
C GLY A 151 -19.44 10.68 -22.86
N ILE A 152 -19.87 11.08 -21.66
CA ILE A 152 -19.95 12.49 -21.28
C ILE A 152 -18.59 13.04 -20.87
N TYR A 153 -18.42 14.32 -21.12
CA TYR A 153 -17.42 15.12 -20.45
C TYR A 153 -17.93 15.53 -19.07
N TRP A 154 -17.10 15.40 -18.03
CA TRP A 154 -17.44 15.72 -16.65
C TRP A 154 -16.35 16.58 -16.01
N GLU A 155 -16.78 17.54 -15.17
CA GLU A 155 -15.89 18.38 -14.36
C GLU A 155 -16.32 18.36 -12.88
N GLN A 156 -15.40 18.70 -11.99
CA GLN A 156 -15.61 18.63 -10.54
C GLN A 156 -16.84 19.40 -10.03
N ASN A 157 -17.23 20.50 -10.69
CA ASN A 157 -18.37 21.32 -10.32
C ASN A 157 -19.70 20.87 -10.96
N THR A 158 -19.68 19.80 -11.77
CA THR A 158 -20.86 19.29 -12.48
C THR A 158 -21.49 18.12 -11.75
N PRO A 159 -22.84 17.99 -11.76
CA PRO A 159 -23.52 16.86 -11.12
C PRO A 159 -23.05 15.52 -11.68
N ARG A 160 -22.83 14.54 -10.80
CA ARG A 160 -22.53 13.17 -11.20
C ARG A 160 -23.75 12.50 -11.84
N LEU A 161 -23.50 11.53 -12.71
CA LEU A 161 -24.54 10.75 -13.36
C LEU A 161 -25.11 9.66 -12.43
N LEU A 162 -24.21 8.94 -11.74
CA LEU A 162 -24.53 7.95 -10.72
C LEU A 162 -23.58 8.09 -9.52
N THR A 163 -24.16 8.19 -8.32
CA THR A 163 -23.44 8.11 -7.05
C THR A 163 -23.43 6.69 -6.49
N ARG A 164 -22.57 6.42 -5.50
CA ARG A 164 -22.56 5.15 -4.75
C ARG A 164 -23.94 4.83 -4.14
N GLN A 165 -24.59 5.86 -3.60
CA GLN A 165 -25.91 5.75 -2.99
C GLN A 165 -27.01 5.46 -4.01
N ASP A 166 -26.93 6.07 -5.20
CA ASP A 166 -27.87 5.81 -6.29
C ASP A 166 -27.83 4.34 -6.71
N VAL A 167 -26.62 3.80 -6.90
CA VAL A 167 -26.45 2.42 -7.36
C VAL A 167 -26.86 1.41 -6.30
N GLN A 168 -26.57 1.66 -5.03
CA GLN A 168 -27.06 0.81 -3.95
C GLN A 168 -28.59 0.71 -3.97
N THR A 169 -29.28 1.83 -4.25
CA THR A 169 -30.75 1.85 -4.39
C THR A 169 -31.23 1.09 -5.64
N LEU A 170 -30.49 1.21 -6.75
CA LEU A 170 -30.81 0.55 -8.03
C LEU A 170 -30.60 -0.97 -8.00
N LEU A 171 -29.65 -1.45 -7.21
CA LEU A 171 -29.28 -2.87 -7.15
C LEU A 171 -30.00 -3.65 -6.04
N VAL A 172 -30.84 -3.00 -5.23
CA VAL A 172 -31.71 -3.70 -4.27
C VAL A 172 -32.53 -4.75 -5.04
N PRO A 173 -32.49 -6.04 -4.64
CA PRO A 173 -33.21 -7.10 -5.33
C PRO A 173 -34.72 -6.80 -5.40
N GLY A 174 -35.17 -6.35 -6.58
CA GLY A 174 -36.57 -6.10 -6.86
C GLY A 174 -37.28 -7.39 -7.29
N LYS A 175 -38.62 -7.44 -7.14
CA LYS A 175 -39.43 -8.44 -7.83
C LYS A 175 -39.29 -8.21 -9.34
N SER A 176 -38.45 -8.99 -10.01
CA SER A 176 -38.34 -8.97 -11.48
C SER A 176 -39.74 -9.07 -12.09
N SER A 177 -40.04 -8.20 -13.07
CA SER A 177 -41.32 -8.19 -13.78
C SER A 177 -41.51 -9.41 -14.69
N VAL A 178 -40.43 -10.14 -14.97
CA VAL A 178 -40.45 -11.38 -15.75
C VAL A 178 -40.46 -12.54 -14.76
N ALA A 179 -41.59 -13.24 -14.66
CA ALA A 179 -41.68 -14.47 -13.87
C ALA A 179 -40.59 -15.43 -14.36
N GLY A 180 -39.74 -15.90 -13.44
CA GLY A 180 -38.70 -16.87 -13.77
C GLY A 180 -39.30 -18.03 -14.55
N VAL A 181 -38.76 -18.28 -15.73
CA VAL A 181 -39.13 -19.46 -16.52
C VAL A 181 -38.51 -20.67 -15.82
N GLU A 182 -39.27 -21.74 -15.64
CA GLU A 182 -38.81 -22.95 -14.96
C GLU A 182 -37.46 -23.42 -15.57
N GLY A 183 -36.39 -23.39 -14.78
CA GLY A 183 -35.02 -23.72 -15.21
C GLY A 183 -34.09 -22.55 -15.55
N CYS A 184 -34.57 -21.30 -15.62
CA CYS A 184 -33.74 -20.11 -15.87
C CYS A 184 -33.91 -19.06 -14.76
N PRO A 185 -32.83 -18.57 -14.12
CA PRO A 185 -32.92 -17.51 -13.11
C PRO A 185 -33.41 -16.20 -13.73
N ALA A 186 -34.05 -15.34 -12.93
CA ALA A 186 -34.32 -13.97 -13.35
C ALA A 186 -33.06 -13.11 -13.12
N LEU A 187 -32.89 -12.04 -13.90
CA LEU A 187 -31.82 -11.07 -13.63
C LEU A 187 -32.01 -10.43 -12.24
N PRO A 188 -30.95 -10.27 -11.44
CA PRO A 188 -31.04 -9.69 -10.09
C PRO A 188 -31.45 -8.21 -10.11
N HIS A 189 -31.05 -7.49 -11.17
CA HIS A 189 -31.33 -6.07 -11.39
C HIS A 189 -31.27 -5.78 -12.90
N LYS A 190 -31.89 -4.67 -13.33
CA LYS A 190 -31.93 -4.31 -14.76
C LYS A 190 -30.57 -3.83 -15.27
N LEU A 191 -29.88 -2.97 -14.52
CA LEU A 191 -28.57 -2.42 -14.88
C LEU A 191 -27.48 -3.46 -14.69
N VAL A 192 -27.07 -4.13 -15.76
CA VAL A 192 -26.12 -5.24 -15.73
C VAL A 192 -24.69 -4.77 -15.96
N ALA A 193 -24.49 -3.77 -16.81
CA ALA A 193 -23.17 -3.33 -17.23
C ALA A 193 -23.07 -1.81 -17.46
N ILE A 194 -21.89 -1.25 -17.22
CA ILE A 194 -21.53 0.13 -17.54
C ILE A 194 -20.19 0.12 -18.29
N CYS A 195 -20.19 0.66 -19.51
CA CYS A 195 -18.99 1.01 -20.25
C CYS A 195 -18.74 2.50 -20.08
N ASP A 196 -17.77 2.85 -19.24
CA ASP A 196 -17.37 4.24 -19.03
C ASP A 196 -16.20 4.61 -19.95
N ILE A 197 -16.51 5.25 -21.08
CA ILE A 197 -15.52 5.65 -22.08
C ILE A 197 -14.79 6.93 -21.65
N SER A 198 -15.36 7.74 -20.76
CA SER A 198 -14.67 8.93 -20.27
C SER A 198 -13.47 8.56 -19.39
N ALA A 199 -13.53 7.42 -18.70
CA ALA A 199 -12.47 6.87 -17.87
C ALA A 199 -11.95 7.85 -16.80
N ASP A 200 -12.85 8.68 -16.26
CA ASP A 200 -12.54 9.66 -15.22
C ASP A 200 -12.67 9.06 -13.82
N THR A 201 -11.54 8.74 -13.16
CA THR A 201 -11.55 8.14 -11.80
C THR A 201 -12.28 9.05 -10.80
N GLY A 202 -13.35 8.54 -10.18
CA GLY A 202 -14.21 9.29 -9.24
C GLY A 202 -15.07 10.38 -9.91
N GLY A 203 -15.19 10.35 -11.24
CA GLY A 203 -15.84 11.35 -12.06
C GLY A 203 -17.36 11.21 -12.12
N SER A 204 -17.91 11.17 -13.34
CA SER A 204 -19.37 11.12 -13.55
C SER A 204 -20.03 9.85 -13.01
N ILE A 205 -19.29 8.73 -12.98
CA ILE A 205 -19.63 7.50 -12.30
C ILE A 205 -18.78 7.43 -11.03
N GLU A 206 -19.35 7.79 -9.88
CA GLU A 206 -18.58 8.03 -8.64
C GLU A 206 -17.74 6.85 -8.19
N PHE A 207 -18.24 5.64 -8.40
CA PHE A 207 -17.64 4.40 -7.91
C PHE A 207 -16.64 3.79 -8.89
N MET A 208 -16.38 4.42 -10.03
CA MET A 208 -15.26 4.05 -10.89
C MET A 208 -13.98 4.62 -10.27
N THR A 209 -13.27 3.83 -9.47
CA THR A 209 -12.07 4.28 -8.75
C THR A 209 -10.78 4.05 -9.53
N GLU A 210 -10.77 3.06 -10.43
CA GLU A 210 -9.62 2.66 -11.24
C GLU A 210 -10.06 2.33 -12.66
N CYS A 211 -9.26 2.70 -13.65
CA CYS A 211 -9.48 2.35 -15.04
C CYS A 211 -9.08 0.89 -15.29
N THR A 212 -9.90 0.17 -16.05
CA THR A 212 -9.58 -1.19 -16.53
C THR A 212 -8.53 -1.12 -17.64
N THR A 213 -7.78 -2.20 -17.86
CA THR A 213 -6.75 -2.25 -18.92
C THR A 213 -7.20 -3.07 -20.12
N ILE A 214 -6.43 -3.10 -21.20
CA ILE A 214 -6.73 -3.97 -22.36
C ILE A 214 -6.63 -5.45 -21.99
N GLU A 215 -5.71 -5.82 -21.09
CA GLU A 215 -5.50 -7.19 -20.61
C GLU A 215 -6.60 -7.63 -19.64
N HIS A 216 -7.06 -6.69 -18.79
CA HIS A 216 -8.13 -6.90 -17.82
C HIS A 216 -9.24 -5.84 -18.04
N PRO A 217 -10.05 -5.99 -19.11
CA PRO A 217 -10.99 -4.95 -19.57
C PRO A 217 -12.27 -4.85 -18.74
N PHE A 218 -12.48 -5.76 -17.78
CA PHE A 218 -13.66 -5.78 -16.94
C PHE A 218 -13.29 -5.90 -15.47
N CYS A 219 -14.05 -5.20 -14.65
CA CYS A 219 -14.13 -5.44 -13.22
C CYS A 219 -15.61 -5.43 -12.80
N MET A 220 -15.93 -6.04 -11.67
CA MET A 220 -17.26 -6.01 -11.08
C MET A 220 -17.29 -5.02 -9.95
N TYR A 221 -18.34 -4.19 -9.91
CA TYR A 221 -18.62 -3.30 -8.80
C TYR A 221 -19.79 -3.83 -7.98
N ASP A 222 -19.51 -4.22 -6.73
CA ASP A 222 -20.53 -4.58 -5.74
C ASP A 222 -20.98 -3.30 -5.01
N ALA A 223 -22.24 -2.89 -5.21
CA ALA A 223 -22.77 -1.68 -4.61
C ALA A 223 -23.14 -1.81 -3.13
N ASP A 224 -23.31 -3.03 -2.61
CA ASP A 224 -23.58 -3.26 -1.19
C ASP A 224 -22.30 -3.17 -0.37
N GLN A 225 -21.20 -3.70 -0.92
CA GLN A 225 -19.88 -3.71 -0.27
C GLN A 225 -19.00 -2.52 -0.69
N HIS A 226 -19.37 -1.81 -1.75
CA HIS A 226 -18.54 -0.79 -2.41
C HIS A 226 -17.13 -1.26 -2.78
N ILE A 227 -17.00 -2.53 -3.14
CA ILE A 227 -15.73 -3.13 -3.59
C ILE A 227 -15.72 -3.34 -5.10
N ILE A 228 -14.52 -3.33 -5.66
CA ILE A 228 -14.26 -3.73 -7.04
C ILE A 228 -13.50 -5.05 -7.01
N HIS A 229 -13.91 -6.03 -7.82
CA HIS A 229 -13.21 -7.31 -7.95
C HIS A 229 -13.19 -7.81 -9.40
N ASP A 230 -12.23 -8.66 -9.73
CA ASP A 230 -12.01 -9.11 -11.13
C ASP A 230 -12.90 -10.27 -11.57
N SER A 231 -13.56 -10.96 -10.62
CA SER A 231 -14.51 -12.03 -10.96
C SER A 231 -15.77 -11.44 -11.59
N VAL A 232 -16.26 -12.02 -12.70
CA VAL A 232 -17.55 -11.67 -13.31
C VAL A 232 -18.76 -12.35 -12.63
N GLU A 233 -18.51 -13.22 -11.64
CA GLU A 233 -19.51 -13.88 -10.81
C GLU A 233 -19.91 -13.02 -9.61
N GLY A 234 -21.09 -13.27 -9.03
CA GLY A 234 -21.58 -12.57 -7.83
C GLY A 234 -22.50 -11.37 -8.11
N SER A 235 -22.88 -10.67 -7.04
CA SER A 235 -23.73 -9.47 -7.09
C SER A 235 -22.95 -8.26 -7.62
N GLY A 236 -23.61 -7.37 -8.36
CA GLY A 236 -22.99 -6.13 -8.82
C GLY A 236 -23.12 -5.86 -10.31
N ILE A 237 -22.45 -4.79 -10.75
CA ILE A 237 -22.45 -4.28 -12.12
C ILE A 237 -21.10 -4.57 -12.78
N LEU A 238 -21.14 -5.05 -14.02
CA LEU A 238 -19.94 -5.20 -14.83
C LEU A 238 -19.47 -3.82 -15.33
N MET A 239 -18.27 -3.42 -14.95
CA MET A 239 -17.63 -2.16 -15.34
C MET A 239 -16.59 -2.41 -16.43
N CYS A 240 -16.56 -1.53 -17.44
CA CYS A 240 -15.52 -1.48 -18.48
C CYS A 240 -15.11 -0.03 -18.69
N SER A 241 -13.89 0.33 -18.30
CA SER A 241 -13.39 1.72 -18.32
C SER A 241 -11.94 1.77 -18.79
N ILE A 242 -11.71 1.52 -20.09
CA ILE A 242 -10.36 1.43 -20.67
C ILE A 242 -9.91 2.83 -21.10
N ASP A 243 -8.82 3.33 -20.51
CA ASP A 243 -8.29 4.68 -20.73
C ASP A 243 -7.55 4.84 -22.08
N ASN A 244 -7.12 3.75 -22.68
CA ASN A 244 -6.33 3.72 -23.92
C ASN A 244 -7.00 2.95 -25.06
N LEU A 245 -8.32 3.11 -25.23
CA LEU A 245 -9.12 2.44 -26.28
C LEU A 245 -8.50 2.43 -27.69
N PRO A 246 -7.88 3.51 -28.20
CA PRO A 246 -7.26 3.50 -29.53
C PRO A 246 -6.18 2.43 -29.72
N ALA A 247 -5.53 1.99 -28.65
CA ALA A 247 -4.49 0.97 -28.70
C ALA A 247 -5.03 -0.45 -28.98
N GLN A 248 -6.34 -0.66 -28.97
CA GLN A 248 -6.94 -1.97 -29.29
C GLN A 248 -7.01 -2.26 -30.79
N LEU A 249 -7.03 -1.22 -31.62
CA LEU A 249 -6.92 -1.31 -33.09
C LEU A 249 -5.91 -0.24 -33.56
N PRO A 250 -4.61 -0.40 -33.22
CA PRO A 250 -3.64 0.68 -33.26
C PRO A 250 -3.33 1.18 -34.67
N ILE A 251 -3.41 0.32 -35.69
CA ILE A 251 -3.18 0.70 -37.09
C ILE A 251 -4.28 1.64 -37.56
N GLU A 252 -5.55 1.24 -37.44
CA GLU A 252 -6.69 2.06 -37.87
C GLU A 252 -6.81 3.34 -37.06
N ALA A 253 -6.52 3.29 -35.75
CA ALA A 253 -6.44 4.49 -34.94
C ALA A 253 -5.35 5.45 -35.46
N THR A 254 -4.16 4.93 -35.79
CA THR A 254 -3.06 5.72 -36.34
C THR A 254 -3.42 6.32 -37.70
N GLU A 255 -4.02 5.54 -38.60
CA GLU A 255 -4.48 6.00 -39.91
C GLU A 255 -5.56 7.08 -39.74
N TYR A 256 -6.57 6.85 -38.90
CA TYR A 256 -7.65 7.81 -38.67
C TYR A 256 -7.16 9.13 -38.06
N PHE A 257 -6.37 9.08 -36.98
CA PHE A 257 -5.82 10.29 -36.38
C PHE A 257 -4.80 10.96 -37.30
N GLY A 258 -4.04 10.18 -38.08
CA GLY A 258 -3.11 10.65 -39.09
C GLY A 258 -3.81 11.41 -40.21
N ASP A 259 -4.89 10.85 -40.78
CA ASP A 259 -5.70 11.46 -41.83
C ASP A 259 -6.39 12.73 -41.34
N MET A 260 -6.82 12.77 -40.08
CA MET A 260 -7.39 13.97 -39.46
C MET A 260 -6.34 15.08 -39.25
N LEU A 261 -5.07 14.70 -39.02
CA LEU A 261 -3.96 15.64 -38.85
C LEU A 261 -3.39 16.10 -40.20
N TYR A 262 -3.41 15.24 -41.22
CA TYR A 262 -2.74 15.42 -42.51
C TYR A 262 -3.02 16.77 -43.20
N PRO A 263 -4.27 17.28 -43.26
CA PRO A 263 -4.58 18.58 -43.86
C PRO A 263 -3.83 19.75 -43.23
N TYR A 264 -3.41 19.63 -41.98
CA TYR A 264 -2.76 20.69 -41.21
C TYR A 264 -1.23 20.57 -41.21
N VAL A 265 -0.66 19.47 -41.71
CA VAL A 265 0.78 19.21 -41.66
C VAL A 265 1.57 20.26 -42.44
N GLU A 266 1.06 20.73 -43.58
CA GLU A 266 1.72 21.77 -44.36
C GLU A 266 1.79 23.10 -43.59
N GLU A 267 0.71 23.52 -42.94
CA GLU A 267 0.69 24.70 -42.07
C GLU A 267 1.70 24.58 -40.92
N MET A 268 1.80 23.39 -40.32
CA MET A 268 2.75 23.12 -39.23
C MET A 268 4.21 23.13 -39.71
N ILE A 269 4.51 22.56 -40.88
CA ILE A 269 5.88 22.50 -41.43
C ILE A 269 6.35 23.88 -41.87
N LEU A 270 5.47 24.68 -42.47
CA LEU A 270 5.78 26.03 -42.95
C LEU A 270 5.79 27.07 -41.83
N SER A 271 5.38 26.70 -40.61
CA SER A 271 5.40 27.59 -39.47
C SER A 271 6.81 28.02 -39.07
N ASP A 272 6.94 29.28 -38.66
CA ASP A 272 8.13 29.78 -37.96
C ASP A 272 7.75 30.15 -36.53
N ALA A 273 8.06 29.25 -35.59
CA ALA A 273 7.78 29.44 -34.17
C ALA A 273 8.58 30.60 -33.54
N THR A 274 9.54 31.21 -34.26
CA THR A 274 10.25 32.42 -33.79
C THR A 274 9.49 33.71 -34.09
N GLN A 275 8.46 33.67 -34.94
CA GLN A 275 7.62 34.82 -35.24
C GLN A 275 6.37 34.85 -34.34
N PRO A 276 5.77 36.03 -34.10
CA PRO A 276 4.50 36.14 -33.38
C PRO A 276 3.39 35.34 -34.06
N LEU A 277 2.50 34.72 -33.28
CA LEU A 277 1.40 33.90 -33.80
C LEU A 277 0.49 34.69 -34.76
N GLU A 278 0.36 36.00 -34.56
CA GLU A 278 -0.44 36.90 -35.37
C GLU A 278 0.10 37.08 -36.78
N SER A 279 1.41 36.86 -36.97
CA SER A 279 2.07 36.94 -38.28
C SER A 279 1.99 35.64 -39.08
N GLN A 280 1.58 34.54 -38.43
CA GLN A 280 1.43 33.23 -39.05
C GLN A 280 0.03 33.07 -39.67
N ASN A 281 -0.02 32.50 -40.87
CA ASN A 281 -1.27 32.25 -41.58
C ASN A 281 -1.80 30.84 -41.27
N PHE A 282 -2.19 30.61 -40.02
CA PHE A 282 -2.79 29.34 -39.60
C PHE A 282 -4.30 29.34 -39.74
N SER A 283 -4.85 28.18 -40.08
CA SER A 283 -6.24 27.87 -39.85
C SER A 283 -6.59 28.01 -38.36
N PRO A 284 -7.86 28.29 -38.00
CA PRO A 284 -8.29 28.38 -36.59
C PRO A 284 -7.94 27.13 -35.78
N VAL A 285 -7.97 25.95 -36.40
CA VAL A 285 -7.65 24.67 -35.74
C VAL A 285 -6.20 24.62 -35.29
N VAL A 286 -5.26 24.90 -36.21
CA VAL A 286 -3.83 24.93 -35.87
C VAL A 286 -3.55 26.07 -34.89
N ARG A 287 -4.09 27.27 -35.15
CA ARG A 287 -3.89 28.45 -34.30
C ARG A 287 -4.31 28.21 -32.85
N ASP A 288 -5.46 27.58 -32.62
CA ASP A 288 -5.98 27.28 -31.29
C ASP A 288 -5.21 26.14 -30.59
N ALA A 289 -4.53 25.29 -31.36
CA ALA A 289 -3.67 24.22 -30.84
C ALA A 289 -2.25 24.72 -30.48
N VAL A 290 -1.83 25.90 -30.95
CA VAL A 290 -0.51 26.46 -30.61
C VAL A 290 -0.48 26.94 -29.16
N ILE A 291 0.23 26.18 -28.32
CA ILE A 291 0.42 26.52 -26.89
C ILE A 291 1.44 27.67 -26.72
N THR A 292 2.51 27.66 -27.51
CA THR A 292 3.61 28.65 -27.43
C THR A 292 4.05 29.11 -28.82
N SER A 293 4.32 30.42 -28.98
CA SER A 293 4.91 31.03 -30.18
C SER A 293 5.82 32.18 -29.78
N ASN A 294 6.91 32.41 -30.51
CA ASN A 294 7.91 33.45 -30.23
C ASN A 294 8.39 33.45 -28.76
N GLY A 295 8.60 32.26 -28.19
CA GLY A 295 9.03 32.09 -26.81
C GLY A 295 8.01 32.47 -25.73
N VAL A 296 6.75 32.77 -26.09
CA VAL A 296 5.68 33.14 -25.14
C VAL A 296 4.46 32.24 -25.27
N LEU A 297 3.71 32.09 -24.16
CA LEU A 297 2.42 31.42 -24.15
C LEU A 297 1.39 32.26 -24.92
N THR A 298 0.61 31.61 -25.78
CA THR A 298 -0.48 32.26 -26.50
C THR A 298 -1.64 32.55 -25.54
N ASP A 299 -2.52 33.48 -25.88
CA ASP A 299 -3.54 34.02 -24.94
C ASP A 299 -4.38 32.95 -24.26
N LYS A 300 -4.80 31.92 -25.00
CA LYS A 300 -5.62 30.79 -24.51
C LYS A 300 -4.90 29.96 -23.45
N TYR A 301 -3.56 29.92 -23.48
CA TYR A 301 -2.74 29.11 -22.60
C TYR A 301 -1.97 29.93 -21.56
N LYS A 302 -2.20 31.25 -21.45
CA LYS A 302 -1.60 32.08 -20.39
C LYS A 302 -1.95 31.60 -18.98
N TYR A 303 -3.02 30.83 -18.79
CA TYR A 303 -3.30 30.19 -17.50
C TYR A 303 -2.20 29.19 -17.08
N ILE A 304 -1.48 28.59 -18.03
CA ILE A 304 -0.33 27.72 -17.75
C ILE A 304 0.75 28.53 -17.03
N GLN A 305 0.94 29.81 -17.36
CA GLN A 305 1.85 30.68 -16.63
C GLN A 305 1.42 30.84 -15.17
N LYS A 306 0.12 31.00 -14.89
CA LYS A 306 -0.39 31.04 -13.51
C LYS A 306 -0.24 29.70 -12.79
N LEU A 307 -0.42 28.57 -13.47
CA LEU A 307 -0.18 27.24 -12.90
C LEU A 307 1.31 27.03 -12.61
N ARG A 308 2.18 27.48 -13.52
CA ARG A 308 3.63 27.49 -13.34
C ARG A 308 4.03 28.40 -12.21
N GLU A 309 3.52 29.62 -12.14
CA GLU A 309 3.74 30.56 -11.04
C GLU A 309 3.20 30.03 -9.72
N SER A 310 2.07 29.33 -9.68
CA SER A 310 1.57 28.69 -8.46
C SER A 310 2.46 27.52 -8.02
N ARG A 311 2.93 26.71 -8.97
CA ARG A 311 3.91 25.65 -8.74
C ARG A 311 5.29 26.21 -8.39
N GLU A 312 5.68 27.31 -9.00
CA GLU A 312 6.91 28.08 -8.77
C GLU A 312 6.79 28.91 -7.51
N LEU A 313 5.61 29.29 -7.03
CA LEU A 313 5.38 29.88 -5.71
C LEU A 313 5.50 28.77 -4.66
N ALA A 314 4.91 27.60 -4.90
CA ALA A 314 5.13 26.40 -4.10
C ALA A 314 6.61 25.96 -4.11
N GLN A 315 7.32 26.10 -5.23
CA GLN A 315 8.76 25.80 -5.36
C GLN A 315 9.68 26.98 -4.95
N SER A 316 9.25 28.24 -4.96
CA SER A 316 10.07 29.41 -4.59
C SER A 316 9.97 29.69 -3.10
N LEU A 317 8.83 29.35 -2.47
CA LEU A 317 8.78 29.04 -1.05
C LEU A 317 9.74 27.90 -0.66
N SER A 318 10.23 27.12 -1.64
CA SER A 318 11.23 26.06 -1.49
C SER A 318 12.64 26.39 -2.05
N MET A 319 12.88 27.54 -2.70
CA MET A 319 14.17 27.88 -3.34
C MET A 319 14.80 29.12 -2.70
N GLY A 320 15.63 28.87 -1.70
CA GLY A 320 16.56 29.84 -1.13
C GLY A 320 17.74 29.21 -0.40
N THR A 321 17.57 27.98 0.08
CA THR A 321 18.61 27.21 0.78
C THR A 321 18.47 25.73 0.46
N LYS A 322 19.58 25.02 0.22
CA LYS A 322 19.58 23.55 0.26
C LYS A 322 18.94 23.11 1.58
N LYS A 323 18.05 22.12 1.53
CA LYS A 323 17.43 21.56 2.73
C LYS A 323 18.47 20.73 3.47
N LYS A 324 18.74 21.07 4.73
CA LYS A 324 19.81 20.48 5.53
C LYS A 324 19.26 19.39 6.43
N VAL A 325 19.77 18.18 6.29
CA VAL A 325 19.33 17.01 7.05
C VAL A 325 20.50 16.48 7.86
N LEU A 326 20.30 16.29 9.16
CA LEU A 326 21.24 15.60 10.03
C LEU A 326 20.78 14.17 10.30
N VAL A 327 21.55 13.20 9.83
CA VAL A 327 21.35 11.77 10.12
C VAL A 327 22.25 11.38 11.28
N LEU A 328 21.67 11.06 12.43
CA LEU A 328 22.38 10.60 13.61
C LEU A 328 22.40 9.07 13.64
N GLY A 329 23.59 8.49 13.47
CA GLY A 329 23.82 7.05 13.38
C GLY A 329 24.34 6.63 12.00
N SER A 330 25.38 5.79 11.99
CA SER A 330 26.06 5.28 10.79
C SER A 330 25.94 3.75 10.63
N GLY A 331 24.90 3.15 11.22
CA GLY A 331 24.64 1.71 11.15
C GLY A 331 24.07 1.26 9.80
N TYR A 332 23.80 -0.03 9.64
CA TYR A 332 23.30 -0.62 8.38
C TYR A 332 22.02 0.02 7.83
N VAL A 333 21.12 0.50 8.69
CA VAL A 333 19.87 1.17 8.30
C VAL A 333 20.11 2.57 7.72
N SER A 334 21.26 3.19 8.00
CA SER A 334 21.55 4.54 7.50
C SER A 334 21.80 4.56 6.00
N GLU A 335 22.34 3.48 5.41
CA GLU A 335 22.75 3.48 4.01
C GLU A 335 21.58 3.64 3.01
N PRO A 336 20.45 2.91 3.14
CA PRO A 336 19.27 3.15 2.30
C PRO A 336 18.65 4.53 2.50
N VAL A 337 18.73 5.09 3.71
CA VAL A 337 18.25 6.46 3.99
C VAL A 337 19.09 7.48 3.24
N LEU A 338 20.41 7.33 3.29
CA LEU A 338 21.34 8.20 2.57
C LEU A 338 21.16 8.08 1.06
N GLU A 339 21.04 6.86 0.54
CA GLU A 339 20.82 6.61 -0.88
C GLU A 339 19.54 7.31 -1.36
N TYR A 340 18.40 7.03 -0.72
CA TYR A 340 17.11 7.60 -1.12
C TYR A 340 17.09 9.14 -1.06
N LEU A 341 17.61 9.74 0.01
CA LEU A 341 17.66 11.21 0.15
C LEU A 341 18.66 11.84 -0.83
N SER A 342 19.76 11.16 -1.16
CA SER A 342 20.78 11.65 -2.09
C SER A 342 20.31 11.68 -3.55
N ARG A 343 19.20 11.01 -3.89
CA ARG A 343 18.57 11.11 -5.21
C ARG A 343 18.08 12.55 -5.51
N ASP A 344 17.87 13.37 -4.47
CA ASP A 344 17.51 14.79 -4.59
C ASP A 344 18.72 15.69 -4.29
N ASN A 345 19.30 16.29 -5.33
CA ASN A 345 20.45 17.18 -5.24
C ASN A 345 20.22 18.47 -4.41
N LYS A 346 18.97 18.73 -3.99
CA LYS A 346 18.60 19.86 -3.13
C LYS A 346 18.78 19.57 -1.64
N ILE A 347 19.01 18.30 -1.26
CA ILE A 347 19.22 17.88 0.11
C ILE A 347 20.71 17.84 0.42
N GLU A 348 21.14 18.58 1.45
CA GLU A 348 22.48 18.52 2.00
C GLU A 348 22.47 17.65 3.26
N ILE A 349 23.20 16.53 3.22
CA ILE A 349 23.16 15.53 4.29
C ILE A 349 24.41 15.64 5.16
N THR A 350 24.21 15.81 6.46
CA THR A 350 25.24 15.70 7.49
C THR A 350 25.04 14.40 8.25
N VAL A 351 26.11 13.61 8.45
CA VAL A 351 26.04 12.38 9.25
C VAL A 351 26.78 12.60 10.57
N GLY A 352 26.17 12.17 11.68
CA GLY A 352 26.74 12.26 13.03
C GLY A 352 26.86 10.89 13.67
N SER A 353 28.07 10.46 14.05
CA SER A 353 28.31 9.16 14.70
C SER A 353 29.59 9.15 15.54
N ASP A 354 29.68 8.27 16.54
CA ASP A 354 30.91 8.00 17.30
C ASP A 354 31.88 7.08 16.53
N MET A 355 31.36 6.30 15.58
CA MET A 355 32.10 5.34 14.75
C MET A 355 32.74 6.01 13.52
N LYS A 356 33.94 6.60 13.68
CA LYS A 356 34.68 7.26 12.58
C LYS A 356 34.91 6.37 11.35
N ASN A 357 35.24 5.10 11.52
CA ASN A 357 35.48 4.22 10.39
C ASN A 357 34.22 4.01 9.52
N GLN A 358 33.04 3.96 10.14
CA GLN A 358 31.78 3.79 9.42
C GLN A 358 31.40 5.07 8.65
N ILE A 359 31.58 6.24 9.27
CA ILE A 359 31.25 7.50 8.61
C ILE A 359 32.15 7.78 7.40
N GLU A 360 33.44 7.43 7.48
CA GLU A 360 34.37 7.55 6.36
C GLU A 360 34.04 6.59 5.21
N GLN A 361 33.56 5.38 5.52
CA GLN A 361 33.08 4.42 4.51
C GLN A 361 31.85 4.96 3.78
N LEU A 362 30.88 5.50 4.52
CA LEU A 362 29.68 6.13 3.93
C LEU A 362 30.04 7.36 3.09
N GLY A 363 30.99 8.18 3.55
CA GLY A 363 31.47 9.36 2.82
C GLY A 363 32.19 9.06 1.50
N LYS A 364 32.64 7.82 1.28
CA LYS A 364 33.18 7.37 -0.01
C LYS A 364 32.07 7.03 -1.03
N LYS A 365 30.88 6.67 -0.55
CA LYS A 365 29.75 6.25 -1.40
C LYS A 365 28.78 7.40 -1.68
N TYR A 366 28.54 8.25 -0.68
CA TYR A 366 27.55 9.33 -0.74
C TYR A 366 28.20 10.68 -0.47
N ASN A 367 27.68 11.73 -1.11
CA ASN A 367 28.12 13.09 -0.88
C ASN A 367 27.52 13.62 0.46
N ILE A 368 28.20 13.36 1.56
CA ILE A 368 27.78 13.71 2.92
C ILE A 368 28.83 14.57 3.64
N ASN A 369 28.39 15.33 4.65
CA ASN A 369 29.26 16.03 5.60
C ASN A 369 29.48 15.13 6.85
N PRO A 370 30.63 14.46 7.02
CA PRO A 370 30.85 13.56 8.14
C PRO A 370 31.23 14.33 9.42
N ILE A 371 30.57 14.01 10.54
CA ILE A 371 30.88 14.58 11.85
C ILE A 371 30.99 13.47 12.90
N SER A 372 32.15 13.42 13.57
CA SER A 372 32.35 12.53 14.72
C SER A 372 31.75 13.18 15.98
N VAL A 373 30.75 12.54 16.58
CA VAL A 373 30.06 13.04 17.78
C VAL A 373 29.54 11.89 18.64
N ASP A 374 29.82 11.95 19.95
CA ASP A 374 29.22 11.08 20.95
C ASP A 374 28.04 11.82 21.61
N ILE A 375 26.83 11.43 21.22
CA ILE A 375 25.57 12.06 21.63
C ILE A 375 25.34 11.97 23.14
N SER A 376 25.92 10.96 23.82
CA SER A 376 25.74 10.76 25.26
C SER A 376 26.62 11.67 26.11
N LYS A 377 27.71 12.22 25.54
CA LYS A 377 28.70 13.04 26.25
C LYS A 377 28.79 14.48 25.77
N GLN A 378 28.35 14.76 24.56
CA GLN A 378 28.61 16.04 23.88
C GLN A 378 27.31 16.79 23.54
N GLU A 379 26.47 17.04 24.54
CA GLU A 379 25.16 17.68 24.38
C GLU A 379 25.25 19.08 23.73
N GLU A 380 26.21 19.92 24.14
CA GLU A 380 26.41 21.24 23.52
C GLU A 380 26.70 21.15 22.01
N LYS A 381 27.52 20.16 21.63
CA LYS A 381 27.85 19.91 20.22
C LYS A 381 26.60 19.45 19.47
N LEU A 382 25.79 18.56 20.04
CA LEU A 382 24.51 18.15 19.46
C LEU A 382 23.60 19.36 19.22
N ASN A 383 23.39 20.20 20.22
CA ASN A 383 22.56 21.40 20.10
C ASN A 383 23.05 22.32 18.97
N SER A 384 24.36 22.55 18.89
CA SER A 384 24.96 23.37 17.83
C SER A 384 24.80 22.79 16.41
N LEU A 385 24.71 21.46 16.30
CA LEU A 385 24.53 20.77 15.03
C LEU A 385 23.08 20.81 14.58
N VAL A 386 22.16 20.49 15.49
CA VAL A 386 20.71 20.47 15.25
C VAL A 386 20.23 21.86 14.81
N ALA A 387 20.68 22.93 15.47
CA ALA A 387 20.29 24.30 15.15
C ALA A 387 20.59 24.77 13.70
N LYS A 388 21.42 24.03 12.96
CA LYS A 388 21.79 24.34 11.57
C LYS A 388 20.97 23.57 10.52
N GLN A 389 20.04 22.72 10.95
CA GLN A 389 19.32 21.76 10.10
C GLN A 389 17.85 22.12 9.98
N ASP A 390 17.22 21.62 8.91
CA ASP A 390 15.77 21.67 8.73
C ASP A 390 15.08 20.41 9.32
N LEU A 391 15.80 19.28 9.36
CA LEU A 391 15.30 17.99 9.85
C LEU A 391 16.44 17.16 10.49
N VAL A 392 16.12 16.43 11.56
CA VAL A 392 17.00 15.44 12.18
C VAL A 392 16.39 14.04 12.06
N ILE A 393 17.15 13.08 11.50
CA ILE A 393 16.78 11.66 11.46
C ILE A 393 17.63 10.93 12.51
N SER A 394 16.98 10.36 13.53
CA SER A 394 17.65 9.61 14.58
C SER A 394 17.58 8.10 14.31
N LEU A 395 18.71 7.52 13.93
CA LEU A 395 18.94 6.07 13.75
C LEU A 395 19.84 5.52 14.86
N LEU A 396 19.74 6.12 16.05
CA LEU A 396 20.49 5.77 17.26
C LEU A 396 19.74 4.72 18.09
N PRO A 397 20.40 4.08 19.08
CA PRO A 397 19.70 3.33 20.11
C PRO A 397 18.59 4.16 20.78
N TYR A 398 17.43 3.54 21.00
CA TYR A 398 16.22 4.24 21.42
C TYR A 398 16.33 5.05 22.72
N ALA A 399 17.25 4.65 23.61
CA ALA A 399 17.51 5.35 24.86
C ALA A 399 18.04 6.79 24.66
N LEU A 400 18.60 7.09 23.48
CA LEU A 400 19.15 8.41 23.15
C LEU A 400 18.13 9.34 22.47
N HIS A 401 16.98 8.84 22.02
CA HIS A 401 15.98 9.68 21.33
C HIS A 401 15.46 10.85 22.19
N PRO A 402 15.23 10.73 23.51
CA PRO A 402 14.81 11.88 24.32
C PRO A 402 15.83 13.02 24.35
N LEU A 403 17.14 12.72 24.29
CA LEU A 403 18.20 13.74 24.23
C LEU A 403 18.14 14.49 22.89
N VAL A 404 17.98 13.77 21.78
CA VAL A 404 17.84 14.36 20.44
C VAL A 404 16.55 15.18 20.33
N ALA A 405 15.44 14.67 20.85
CA ALA A 405 14.17 15.36 20.85
C ALA A 405 14.23 16.69 21.61
N LYS A 406 14.88 16.72 22.79
CA LYS A 406 15.12 17.97 23.54
C LYS A 406 15.90 19.00 22.72
N ALA A 407 16.98 18.58 22.05
CA ALA A 407 17.74 19.47 21.17
C ALA A 407 16.89 20.03 20.01
N CYS A 408 16.05 19.18 19.40
CA CYS A 408 15.12 19.55 18.33
C CYS A 408 14.05 20.54 18.80
N ILE A 409 13.47 20.32 19.99
CA ILE A 409 12.50 21.22 20.63
C ILE A 409 13.14 22.59 20.86
N THR A 410 14.33 22.65 21.46
CA THR A 410 15.03 23.91 21.74
C THR A 410 15.35 24.68 20.46
N SER A 411 15.75 23.99 19.40
CA SER A 411 16.13 24.60 18.12
C SER A 411 14.97 24.76 17.13
N LYS A 412 13.77 24.29 17.48
CA LYS A 412 12.57 24.25 16.61
C LYS A 412 12.81 23.54 15.28
N VAL A 413 13.47 22.38 15.34
CA VAL A 413 13.78 21.53 14.18
C VAL A 413 12.93 20.27 14.23
N ASN A 414 12.43 19.81 13.07
CA ASN A 414 11.64 18.57 13.00
C ASN A 414 12.52 17.34 13.28
N MET A 415 11.91 16.24 13.73
CA MET A 415 12.61 15.00 14.02
C MET A 415 11.87 13.78 13.47
N ILE A 416 12.62 12.80 12.97
CA ILE A 416 12.13 11.48 12.60
C ILE A 416 12.96 10.41 13.32
N THR A 417 12.32 9.31 13.72
CA THR A 417 13.03 8.12 14.22
C THR A 417 12.38 6.82 13.75
N ALA A 418 13.21 5.78 13.58
CA ALA A 418 12.79 4.45 13.20
C ALA A 418 12.55 3.51 14.40
N SER A 419 11.99 4.04 15.49
CA SER A 419 11.87 3.35 16.77
C SER A 419 10.56 3.70 17.49
N TYR A 420 10.15 2.85 18.43
CA TYR A 420 9.01 3.06 19.32
C TYR A 420 9.02 4.42 20.01
N ILE A 421 7.83 5.00 20.17
CA ILE A 421 7.61 6.17 21.02
C ILE A 421 7.60 5.69 22.48
N THR A 422 8.78 5.73 23.11
CA THR A 422 8.94 5.34 24.51
C THR A 422 8.20 6.30 25.47
N PRO A 423 7.85 5.87 26.71
CA PRO A 423 7.27 6.76 27.70
C PRO A 423 8.07 8.05 27.91
N ALA A 424 9.40 7.95 27.96
CA ALA A 424 10.30 9.11 28.09
C ALA A 424 10.24 10.07 26.89
N LEU A 425 9.95 9.58 25.68
CA LEU A 425 9.73 10.43 24.51
C LEU A 425 8.31 11.03 24.52
N LYS A 426 7.31 10.25 24.97
CA LYS A 426 5.92 10.70 25.10
C LYS A 426 5.75 11.80 26.15
N GLU A 427 6.55 11.80 27.22
CA GLU A 427 6.59 12.91 28.20
C GLU A 427 6.92 14.27 27.57
N LEU A 428 7.57 14.29 26.39
CA LEU A 428 7.92 15.51 25.66
C LEU A 428 6.82 15.99 24.70
N GLU A 429 5.71 15.26 24.54
CA GLU A 429 4.64 15.52 23.57
C GLU A 429 4.15 16.98 23.62
N LYS A 430 3.82 17.48 24.82
CA LYS A 430 3.39 18.87 25.00
C LYS A 430 4.47 19.89 24.60
N SER A 431 5.73 19.62 24.94
CA SER A 431 6.84 20.51 24.56
C SER A 431 7.11 20.49 23.05
N VAL A 432 6.86 19.37 22.37
CA VAL A 432 6.92 19.25 20.91
C VAL A 432 5.83 20.10 20.25
N GLU A 433 4.59 20.03 20.77
CA GLU A 433 3.47 20.86 20.31
C GLU A 433 3.73 22.35 20.52
N ASP A 434 4.17 22.75 21.73
CA ASP A 434 4.48 24.13 22.08
C ASP A 434 5.61 24.72 21.20
N ALA A 435 6.58 23.88 20.79
CA ALA A 435 7.64 24.29 19.88
C ALA A 435 7.19 24.42 18.42
N GLY A 436 6.01 23.89 18.05
CA GLY A 436 5.46 23.93 16.70
C GLY A 436 6.18 23.03 15.70
N ILE A 437 6.89 22.01 16.16
CA ILE A 437 7.63 21.06 15.32
C ILE A 437 6.84 19.77 15.10
N THR A 438 7.27 18.99 14.12
CA THR A 438 6.75 17.64 13.87
C THR A 438 7.79 16.60 14.28
N VAL A 439 7.40 15.65 15.13
CA VAL A 439 8.23 14.50 15.52
C VAL A 439 7.51 13.22 15.13
N ILE A 440 8.03 12.48 14.15
CA ILE A 440 7.44 11.21 13.71
C ILE A 440 8.30 10.05 14.21
N GLY A 441 7.74 9.26 15.12
CA GLY A 441 8.33 8.00 15.56
C GLY A 441 7.71 6.80 14.84
N GLU A 442 8.11 5.61 15.23
CA GLU A 442 7.48 4.36 14.78
C GLU A 442 7.46 4.19 13.25
N LEU A 443 8.51 4.66 12.56
CA LEU A 443 8.76 4.42 11.14
C LEU A 443 9.70 3.23 10.96
N GLY A 444 9.58 2.50 9.84
CA GLY A 444 10.46 1.37 9.52
C GLY A 444 9.67 0.09 9.28
N LEU A 445 10.10 -1.04 9.85
CA LEU A 445 9.46 -2.34 9.64
C LEU A 445 8.43 -2.68 10.74
N ASP A 446 8.92 -2.85 11.97
CA ASP A 446 8.15 -3.18 13.17
C ASP A 446 8.87 -2.53 14.37
N PRO A 447 8.48 -1.30 14.78
CA PRO A 447 7.30 -0.54 14.34
C PRO A 447 7.53 0.23 13.02
N GLY A 448 6.49 0.34 12.18
CA GLY A 448 6.49 1.03 10.89
C GLY A 448 5.48 0.45 9.90
N LEU A 449 5.95 -0.36 8.96
CA LEU A 449 5.10 -0.99 7.93
C LEU A 449 3.96 -1.80 8.53
N ASP A 450 4.17 -2.45 9.67
CA ASP A 450 3.10 -3.12 10.42
C ASP A 450 1.95 -2.17 10.81
N HIS A 451 2.27 -0.93 11.23
CA HIS A 451 1.25 0.07 11.54
C HIS A 451 0.53 0.54 10.28
N MET A 452 1.30 0.80 9.23
CA MET A 452 0.78 1.32 7.97
C MET A 452 -0.18 0.32 7.31
N LEU A 453 0.21 -0.96 7.23
CA LEU A 453 -0.62 -2.03 6.68
C LEU A 453 -1.86 -2.30 7.53
N ALA A 454 -1.71 -2.26 8.86
CA ALA A 454 -2.84 -2.40 9.76
C ALA A 454 -3.85 -1.26 9.60
N MET A 455 -3.39 -0.01 9.65
CA MET A 455 -4.27 1.16 9.51
C MET A 455 -4.93 1.22 8.14
N GLU A 456 -4.23 0.86 7.05
CA GLU A 456 -4.83 0.82 5.72
C GLU A 456 -6.05 -0.11 5.67
N THR A 457 -5.95 -1.31 6.27
CA THR A 457 -7.05 -2.28 6.29
C THR A 457 -8.14 -1.89 7.27
N ILE A 458 -7.78 -1.36 8.44
CA ILE A 458 -8.73 -0.93 9.46
C ILE A 458 -9.56 0.25 8.95
N ASP A 459 -8.94 1.23 8.30
CA ASP A 459 -9.64 2.39 7.77
C ASP A 459 -10.53 1.99 6.58
N LYS A 460 -10.07 1.11 5.68
CA LYS A 460 -10.92 0.52 4.61
C LYS A 460 -12.14 -0.22 5.18
N ALA A 461 -11.99 -0.95 6.30
CA ALA A 461 -13.11 -1.61 6.96
C ALA A 461 -14.10 -0.59 7.57
N LYS A 462 -13.60 0.47 8.21
CA LYS A 462 -14.43 1.56 8.76
C LYS A 462 -15.17 2.34 7.67
N GLU A 463 -14.55 2.54 6.50
CA GLU A 463 -15.15 3.21 5.34
C GLU A 463 -16.44 2.50 4.85
N VAL A 464 -16.54 1.17 5.02
CA VAL A 464 -17.74 0.37 4.69
C VAL A 464 -18.62 0.04 5.91
N GLY A 465 -18.38 0.70 7.05
CA GLY A 465 -19.13 0.49 8.29
C GLY A 465 -18.86 -0.84 9.00
N ALA A 466 -17.83 -1.59 8.58
CA ALA A 466 -17.43 -2.83 9.21
C ALA A 466 -16.66 -2.57 10.52
N THR A 467 -16.62 -3.60 11.38
CA THR A 467 -15.91 -3.56 12.67
C THR A 467 -14.83 -4.64 12.72
N ILE A 468 -13.73 -4.35 13.40
CA ILE A 468 -12.63 -5.31 13.60
C ILE A 468 -12.95 -6.15 14.85
N GLU A 469 -13.12 -7.47 14.65
CA GLU A 469 -13.31 -8.46 15.72
C GLU A 469 -11.98 -9.06 16.18
N SER A 470 -11.02 -9.24 15.27
CA SER A 470 -9.69 -9.75 15.62
C SER A 470 -8.58 -9.13 14.77
N TYR A 471 -7.43 -8.89 15.38
CA TYR A 471 -6.19 -8.52 14.70
C TYR A 471 -5.01 -9.33 15.26
N ILE A 472 -4.33 -10.07 14.39
CA ILE A 472 -3.13 -10.83 14.70
C ILE A 472 -2.05 -10.44 13.70
N SER A 473 -0.89 -10.00 14.18
CA SER A 473 0.22 -9.57 13.34
C SER A 473 1.52 -10.21 13.81
N TYR A 474 2.22 -10.86 12.88
CA TYR A 474 3.49 -11.52 13.14
C TYR A 474 4.55 -11.03 12.16
N CYS A 475 5.70 -10.61 12.67
CA CYS A 475 6.82 -10.11 11.85
C CYS A 475 8.14 -10.75 12.27
N GLY A 476 9.04 -11.01 11.33
CA GLY A 476 10.39 -11.48 11.61
C GLY A 476 11.39 -11.11 10.51
N GLY A 477 12.52 -10.54 10.93
CA GLY A 477 13.73 -10.49 10.11
C GLY A 477 14.58 -11.74 10.38
N LEU A 478 14.87 -12.50 9.35
CA LEU A 478 15.47 -13.83 9.38
C LEU A 478 16.59 -13.92 8.34
N PRO A 479 17.53 -14.87 8.43
CA PRO A 479 18.31 -15.23 7.27
C PRO A 479 17.40 -15.82 6.18
N ALA A 480 17.78 -15.64 4.91
CA ALA A 480 17.15 -16.43 3.84
C ALA A 480 17.29 -17.94 4.17
N PRO A 481 16.32 -18.79 3.80
CA PRO A 481 16.27 -20.18 4.24
C PRO A 481 17.58 -20.96 4.04
N GLU A 482 18.26 -20.73 2.92
CA GLU A 482 19.55 -21.32 2.55
C GLU A 482 20.72 -20.94 3.48
N HIS A 483 20.58 -19.89 4.29
CA HIS A 483 21.58 -19.40 5.25
C HIS A 483 21.17 -19.59 6.71
N SER A 484 20.12 -20.38 6.95
CA SER A 484 19.62 -20.69 8.29
C SER A 484 20.32 -21.87 8.97
N ASP A 485 21.33 -22.48 8.35
CA ASP A 485 22.04 -23.64 8.89
C ASP A 485 23.06 -23.25 9.98
N ASN A 486 22.56 -22.95 11.17
CA ASN A 486 23.34 -22.75 12.38
C ASN A 486 22.50 -23.10 13.62
N PRO A 487 23.11 -23.23 14.82
CA PRO A 487 22.38 -23.68 16.00
C PRO A 487 21.17 -22.84 16.42
N LEU A 488 21.17 -21.54 16.10
CA LEU A 488 20.05 -20.65 16.36
C LEU A 488 19.10 -20.54 15.18
N ARG A 489 19.49 -21.02 14.00
CA ARG A 489 18.83 -20.73 12.72
C ARG A 489 18.64 -19.23 12.52
N TYR A 490 19.62 -18.44 12.95
CA TYR A 490 19.52 -16.99 12.96
C TYR A 490 20.88 -16.35 12.69
N LYS A 491 20.87 -15.16 12.07
CA LYS A 491 22.04 -14.32 11.86
C LYS A 491 21.74 -12.89 12.26
N PHE A 492 22.72 -12.19 12.81
CA PHE A 492 22.56 -10.86 13.36
C PHE A 492 23.11 -9.80 12.41
N SER A 493 22.27 -8.83 12.05
CA SER A 493 22.67 -7.61 11.31
C SER A 493 22.83 -6.38 12.21
N TRP A 494 22.60 -6.53 13.52
CA TRP A 494 22.84 -5.51 14.55
C TRP A 494 23.19 -6.18 15.89
N SER A 495 23.41 -5.38 16.94
CA SER A 495 23.74 -5.89 18.28
C SER A 495 22.66 -6.85 18.83
N PRO A 496 22.99 -8.12 19.15
CA PRO A 496 22.04 -9.10 19.65
C PRO A 496 21.36 -8.78 20.99
N VAL A 497 21.92 -7.89 21.82
CA VAL A 497 21.47 -7.66 23.21
C VAL A 497 19.95 -7.47 23.31
N GLY A 498 19.37 -6.62 22.46
CA GLY A 498 17.93 -6.34 22.51
C GLY A 498 17.09 -7.58 22.21
N VAL A 499 17.49 -8.37 21.22
CA VAL A 499 16.77 -9.58 20.79
C VAL A 499 16.90 -10.68 21.86
N LEU A 500 18.09 -10.86 22.43
CA LEU A 500 18.34 -11.85 23.48
C LEU A 500 17.53 -11.53 24.75
N MET A 501 17.44 -10.26 25.13
CA MET A 501 16.71 -9.86 26.33
C MET A 501 15.20 -9.99 26.18
N ASN A 502 14.64 -9.96 24.97
CA ASN A 502 13.18 -10.04 24.77
C ASN A 502 12.57 -11.33 25.34
N ILE A 503 13.29 -12.46 25.35
CA ILE A 503 12.80 -13.73 25.91
C ILE A 503 12.60 -13.67 27.43
N THR A 504 13.28 -12.73 28.10
CA THR A 504 13.15 -12.53 29.56
C THR A 504 11.97 -11.63 29.92
N GLN A 505 11.40 -10.91 28.95
CA GLN A 505 10.31 -9.99 29.19
C GLN A 505 8.95 -10.72 29.15
N PRO A 506 7.99 -10.32 29.99
CA PRO A 506 6.62 -10.83 29.89
C PRO A 506 5.95 -10.33 28.61
N ALA A 507 4.91 -11.05 28.20
CA ALA A 507 4.04 -10.67 27.10
C ALA A 507 2.56 -10.63 27.53
N THR A 508 1.83 -9.62 27.08
CA THR A 508 0.41 -9.41 27.37
C THR A 508 -0.34 -9.15 26.08
N TYR A 509 -1.43 -9.88 25.85
CA TYR A 509 -2.24 -9.75 24.63
C TYR A 509 -3.71 -10.09 24.92
N LEU A 510 -4.60 -9.75 23.99
CA LEU A 510 -6.02 -10.06 24.10
C LEU A 510 -6.34 -11.26 23.22
N LEU A 511 -7.03 -12.26 23.76
CA LEU A 511 -7.48 -13.44 23.02
C LEU A 511 -8.88 -13.83 23.46
N ASN A 512 -9.83 -13.84 22.52
CA ASN A 512 -11.23 -14.20 22.75
C ASN A 512 -11.86 -13.47 23.94
N GLY A 513 -11.59 -12.16 24.04
CA GLY A 513 -12.10 -11.25 25.07
C GLY A 513 -11.36 -11.34 26.41
N LYS A 514 -10.33 -12.19 26.53
CA LYS A 514 -9.55 -12.36 27.78
C LYS A 514 -8.13 -11.84 27.60
N VAL A 515 -7.67 -11.07 28.59
CA VAL A 515 -6.27 -10.66 28.67
C VAL A 515 -5.44 -11.87 29.08
N VAL A 516 -4.50 -12.26 28.22
CA VAL A 516 -3.55 -13.35 28.46
C VAL A 516 -2.21 -12.74 28.84
N ASN A 517 -1.63 -13.22 29.95
CA ASN A 517 -0.31 -12.83 30.41
C ASN A 517 0.62 -14.04 30.35
N VAL A 518 1.73 -13.89 29.65
CA VAL A 518 2.80 -14.88 29.52
C VAL A 518 3.98 -14.40 30.35
N ALA A 519 4.47 -15.26 31.24
CA ALA A 519 5.69 -14.99 32.00
C ALA A 519 6.92 -15.10 31.09
N GLY A 520 7.84 -14.15 31.23
CA GLY A 520 9.16 -14.22 30.58
C GLY A 520 10.08 -15.26 31.22
N GLY A 521 11.25 -15.47 30.61
CA GLY A 521 12.29 -16.35 31.14
C GLY A 521 12.09 -17.80 30.73
N ILE A 522 12.17 -18.73 31.69
CA ILE A 522 12.14 -20.18 31.39
C ILE A 522 10.78 -20.61 30.84
N SER A 523 9.68 -20.08 31.38
CA SER A 523 8.30 -20.40 30.97
C SER A 523 7.89 -19.74 29.64
N PHE A 524 8.75 -18.91 29.05
CA PHE A 524 8.44 -18.27 27.76
C PHE A 524 8.24 -19.28 26.63
N LEU A 525 8.89 -20.45 26.72
CA LEU A 525 8.77 -21.51 25.72
C LEU A 525 7.34 -22.04 25.59
N ASP A 526 6.53 -21.96 26.65
CA ASP A 526 5.13 -22.42 26.67
C ASP A 526 4.22 -21.57 25.78
N ALA A 527 4.64 -20.35 25.42
CA ALA A 527 3.91 -19.44 24.54
C ALA A 527 4.39 -19.48 23.07
N VAL A 528 5.38 -20.32 22.76
CA VAL A 528 5.88 -20.49 21.40
C VAL A 528 4.96 -21.43 20.63
N THR A 529 4.52 -21.01 19.45
CA THR A 529 3.60 -21.78 18.60
C THR A 529 4.19 -21.97 17.20
N PRO A 530 3.98 -23.13 16.56
CA PRO A 530 4.29 -23.31 15.13
C PRO A 530 3.50 -22.34 14.25
N MET A 531 4.12 -21.85 13.18
CA MET A 531 3.53 -20.87 12.26
C MET A 531 3.52 -21.42 10.83
N ASP A 532 2.45 -22.15 10.49
CA ASP A 532 2.36 -22.95 9.26
C ASP A 532 1.72 -22.19 8.08
N TYR A 533 1.77 -20.84 8.07
CA TYR A 533 1.15 -20.01 7.03
C TYR A 533 1.82 -20.18 5.66
N PHE A 534 3.14 -20.42 5.67
CA PHE A 534 3.94 -20.64 4.47
C PHE A 534 4.50 -22.06 4.52
N PRO A 535 3.93 -23.03 3.79
CA PRO A 535 4.36 -24.43 3.85
C PRO A 535 5.86 -24.65 3.58
N GLY A 536 6.48 -23.76 2.80
CA GLY A 536 7.92 -23.80 2.51
C GLY A 536 8.83 -23.24 3.61
N LEU A 537 8.28 -22.61 4.66
CA LEU A 537 9.05 -22.01 5.75
C LEU A 537 8.70 -22.66 7.10
N ASN A 538 9.70 -23.22 7.77
CA ASN A 538 9.53 -23.87 9.07
C ASN A 538 9.60 -22.84 10.21
N LEU A 539 8.52 -22.09 10.40
CA LEU A 539 8.46 -20.96 11.33
C LEU A 539 7.87 -21.33 12.69
N GLU A 540 8.32 -20.62 13.72
CA GLU A 540 7.70 -20.54 15.05
C GLU A 540 7.46 -19.07 15.39
N GLY A 541 6.49 -18.79 16.25
CA GLY A 541 6.24 -17.43 16.70
C GLY A 541 5.83 -17.36 18.15
N TYR A 542 6.12 -16.22 18.75
CA TYR A 542 5.83 -15.91 20.14
C TYR A 542 5.32 -14.47 20.28
N PRO A 543 4.47 -14.20 21.29
CA PRO A 543 3.89 -12.87 21.49
C PRO A 543 4.96 -11.82 21.85
N ASN A 544 4.74 -10.59 21.37
CA ASN A 544 5.51 -9.40 21.73
C ASN A 544 4.97 -8.80 23.05
N ARG A 545 5.73 -7.85 23.62
CA ARG A 545 5.53 -7.25 24.94
C ARG A 545 4.07 -6.96 25.30
N ASP A 546 3.47 -5.89 24.79
CA ASP A 546 2.09 -5.55 25.12
C ASP A 546 1.34 -5.22 23.84
N SER A 547 0.39 -6.09 23.50
CA SER A 547 -0.48 -5.95 22.34
C SER A 547 -1.79 -5.22 22.68
N THR A 548 -2.14 -5.09 23.97
CA THR A 548 -3.45 -4.55 24.39
C THR A 548 -3.59 -3.06 24.10
N LYS A 549 -2.50 -2.30 24.17
CA LYS A 549 -2.43 -0.87 23.81
C LYS A 549 -2.89 -0.56 22.38
N TYR A 550 -2.81 -1.53 21.46
CA TYR A 550 -3.18 -1.30 20.05
C TYR A 550 -4.69 -1.19 19.82
N ALA A 551 -5.52 -1.55 20.81
CA ALA A 551 -6.94 -1.26 20.79
C ALA A 551 -7.21 0.24 20.64
N GLU A 552 -6.50 1.06 21.41
CA GLU A 552 -6.62 2.52 21.40
C GLU A 552 -5.87 3.13 20.21
N ILE A 553 -4.62 2.70 19.99
CA ILE A 553 -3.76 3.25 18.93
C ILE A 553 -4.39 3.11 17.54
N TYR A 554 -5.01 1.96 17.23
CA TYR A 554 -5.66 1.74 15.94
C TYR A 554 -7.17 2.05 15.93
N GLY A 555 -7.73 2.45 17.08
CA GLY A 555 -9.17 2.71 17.23
C GLY A 555 -10.03 1.47 16.92
N ILE A 556 -9.70 0.33 17.53
CA ILE A 556 -10.41 -0.96 17.40
C ILE A 556 -10.80 -1.55 18.78
N PRO A 557 -11.45 -0.79 19.68
CA PRO A 557 -11.81 -1.28 21.02
C PRO A 557 -12.81 -2.44 21.01
N SER A 558 -13.49 -2.68 19.89
CA SER A 558 -14.42 -3.80 19.69
C SER A 558 -13.72 -5.15 19.50
N ALA A 559 -12.43 -5.15 19.16
CA ALA A 559 -11.71 -6.38 18.85
C ALA A 559 -11.60 -7.26 20.11
N HIS A 560 -12.05 -8.50 20.01
CA HIS A 560 -11.91 -9.49 21.08
C HIS A 560 -10.56 -10.21 21.04
N THR A 561 -9.79 -10.07 19.96
CA THR A 561 -8.43 -10.64 19.85
C THR A 561 -7.47 -9.59 19.29
N LEU A 562 -6.38 -9.32 20.02
CA LEU A 562 -5.31 -8.40 19.65
C LEU A 562 -3.98 -9.02 20.04
N LEU A 563 -3.22 -9.47 19.05
CA LEU A 563 -1.96 -10.15 19.24
C LEU A 563 -0.93 -9.64 18.24
N ARG A 564 0.21 -9.21 18.75
CA ARG A 564 1.41 -8.99 17.95
C ARG A 564 2.48 -9.97 18.38
N GLY A 565 3.23 -10.50 17.44
CA GLY A 565 4.28 -11.46 17.73
C GLY A 565 5.47 -11.38 16.79
N THR A 566 6.51 -12.10 17.19
CA THR A 566 7.75 -12.22 16.43
C THR A 566 7.82 -13.58 15.77
N LEU A 567 8.26 -13.64 14.52
CA LEU A 567 8.57 -14.89 13.79
C LEU A 567 10.05 -15.24 13.89
N ARG A 568 10.34 -16.54 14.06
CA ARG A 568 11.66 -17.15 14.01
C ARG A 568 11.59 -18.49 13.29
N TYR A 569 12.73 -19.03 12.89
CA TYR A 569 12.76 -20.44 12.47
C TYR A 569 12.64 -21.36 13.67
N LYS A 570 11.95 -22.48 13.48
CA LYS A 570 11.67 -23.46 14.53
C LYS A 570 12.95 -23.91 15.25
N GLY A 571 12.92 -23.88 16.58
CA GLY A 571 14.03 -24.26 17.46
C GLY A 571 14.88 -23.09 17.97
N TYR A 572 14.68 -21.87 17.46
CA TYR A 572 15.35 -20.67 17.97
C TYR A 572 15.03 -20.42 19.45
N ALA A 573 13.74 -20.38 19.81
CA ALA A 573 13.28 -20.13 21.17
C ALA A 573 13.74 -21.25 22.12
N LYS A 574 13.78 -22.49 21.64
CA LYS A 574 14.31 -23.63 22.40
C LYS A 574 15.80 -23.44 22.73
N ALA A 575 16.61 -22.99 21.78
CA ALA A 575 18.03 -22.73 22.01
C ALA A 575 18.23 -21.58 23.02
N LEU A 576 17.52 -20.46 22.86
CA LEU A 576 17.60 -19.33 23.79
C LEU A 576 17.12 -19.68 25.20
N ASN A 577 16.10 -20.53 25.33
CA ASN A 577 15.66 -21.06 26.62
C ASN A 577 16.80 -21.79 27.34
N GLY A 578 17.65 -22.51 26.62
CA GLY A 578 18.88 -23.11 27.15
C GLY A 578 19.83 -22.05 27.73
N PHE A 579 20.04 -20.93 27.02
CA PHE A 579 20.87 -19.82 27.52
C PHE A 579 20.29 -19.17 28.77
N VAL A 580 18.96 -19.08 28.89
CA VAL A 580 18.28 -18.61 30.11
C VAL A 580 18.56 -19.57 31.28
N LYS A 581 18.41 -20.90 31.08
CA LYS A 581 18.70 -21.91 32.11
C LYS A 581 20.15 -21.88 32.60
N LEU A 582 21.09 -21.58 31.70
CA LEU A 582 22.52 -21.44 32.00
C LEU A 582 22.89 -20.09 32.62
N GLY A 583 21.93 -19.16 32.77
CA GLY A 583 22.20 -17.83 33.34
C GLY A 583 22.96 -16.88 32.42
N LEU A 584 23.05 -17.19 31.12
CA LEU A 584 23.78 -16.38 30.14
C LEU A 584 23.02 -15.11 29.73
N ILE A 585 21.68 -15.13 29.84
CA ILE A 585 20.83 -13.96 29.55
C ILE A 585 20.62 -13.15 30.83
N ASN A 586 21.71 -12.55 31.32
CA ASN A 586 21.74 -11.79 32.56
C ASN A 586 22.49 -10.45 32.39
N ARG A 587 21.85 -9.36 32.83
CA ARG A 587 22.38 -7.98 32.77
C ARG A 587 23.16 -7.56 34.00
N ASN A 588 23.20 -8.36 35.06
CA ASN A 588 23.98 -8.04 36.25
C ASN A 588 25.44 -7.84 35.88
N ALA A 589 26.06 -6.84 36.50
CA ALA A 589 27.48 -6.58 36.29
C ALA A 589 28.29 -7.80 36.69
N PHE A 590 29.22 -8.22 35.83
CA PHE A 590 30.08 -9.37 36.08
C PHE A 590 31.54 -8.92 36.16
N PRO A 591 32.11 -8.71 37.37
CA PRO A 591 33.41 -8.07 37.55
C PRO A 591 34.56 -8.71 36.77
N ALA A 592 34.55 -10.03 36.59
CA ALA A 592 35.59 -10.76 35.87
C ALA A 592 35.55 -10.59 34.33
N LEU A 593 34.54 -9.90 33.78
CA LEU A 593 34.46 -9.57 32.34
C LEU A 593 34.87 -8.12 32.04
N ARG A 594 35.17 -7.31 33.07
CA ARG A 594 35.57 -5.92 32.90
C ARG A 594 36.97 -5.81 32.29
N PRO A 595 37.31 -4.69 31.62
CA PRO A 595 38.60 -4.51 30.95
C PRO A 595 39.82 -4.69 31.87
N GLU A 596 39.67 -4.41 33.17
CA GLU A 596 40.74 -4.47 34.17
C GLU A 596 40.95 -5.88 34.75
N ALA A 597 40.07 -6.83 34.44
CA ALA A 597 40.15 -8.21 34.91
C ALA A 597 41.07 -9.07 34.04
N SER A 598 41.55 -10.20 34.59
CA SER A 598 42.28 -11.20 33.81
C SER A 598 41.38 -11.84 32.74
N PRO A 599 41.91 -12.16 31.54
CA PRO A 599 41.12 -12.81 30.50
C PRO A 599 40.47 -14.09 30.98
N LEU A 600 39.18 -14.25 30.68
CA LEU A 600 38.38 -15.42 31.03
C LEU A 600 38.00 -16.18 29.76
N THR A 601 38.05 -17.51 29.80
CA THR A 601 37.55 -18.37 28.72
C THR A 601 36.08 -18.71 28.89
N TRP A 602 35.40 -19.07 27.79
CA TRP A 602 34.00 -19.50 27.84
C TRP A 602 33.80 -20.72 28.75
N LYS A 603 34.72 -21.68 28.71
CA LYS A 603 34.77 -22.83 29.62
C LYS A 603 34.78 -22.40 31.10
N GLU A 604 35.67 -21.48 31.48
CA GLU A 604 35.79 -21.01 32.86
C GLU A 604 34.55 -20.24 33.31
N LEU A 605 33.99 -19.40 32.44
CA LEU A 605 32.75 -18.68 32.72
C LEU A 605 31.57 -19.63 32.92
N LEU A 606 31.40 -20.63 32.06
CA LEU A 606 30.32 -21.61 32.21
C LEU A 606 30.53 -22.49 33.45
N CYS A 607 31.76 -22.87 33.81
CA CYS A 607 32.05 -23.55 35.07
C CYS A 607 31.51 -22.76 36.27
N ASP A 608 31.75 -21.45 36.32
CA ASP A 608 31.26 -20.57 37.38
C ASP A 608 29.72 -20.51 37.40
N LEU A 609 29.08 -20.35 36.24
CA LEU A 609 27.62 -20.27 36.11
C LEU A 609 26.90 -21.59 36.49
N VAL A 610 27.51 -22.74 36.23
CA VAL A 610 26.94 -24.05 36.61
C VAL A 610 27.38 -24.51 38.01
N GLY A 611 28.30 -23.79 38.67
CA GLY A 611 28.72 -24.03 40.05
C GLY A 611 29.79 -25.11 40.23
N ILE A 612 30.66 -25.33 39.24
CA ILE A 612 31.80 -26.26 39.33
C ILE A 612 33.14 -25.51 39.28
N SER A 613 34.25 -26.20 39.59
CA SER A 613 35.57 -25.58 39.59
C SER A 613 35.98 -25.10 38.19
N PRO A 614 36.53 -23.88 38.01
CA PRO A 614 36.99 -23.38 36.71
C PRO A 614 38.06 -24.24 36.02
N SER A 615 38.83 -25.01 36.80
CA SER A 615 39.86 -25.95 36.30
C SER A 615 39.31 -27.34 35.93
N SER A 616 37.98 -27.53 35.95
CA SER A 616 37.35 -28.80 35.60
C SER A 616 37.65 -29.22 34.15
N LYS A 617 37.76 -30.53 33.93
CA LYS A 617 37.92 -31.08 32.58
C LYS A 617 36.66 -30.83 31.75
N HIS A 618 36.82 -30.76 30.43
CA HIS A 618 35.73 -30.49 29.50
C HIS A 618 34.55 -31.47 29.65
N ASP A 619 34.81 -32.77 29.82
CA ASP A 619 33.74 -33.77 30.00
C ASP A 619 32.89 -33.52 31.26
N VAL A 620 33.52 -33.01 32.33
CA VAL A 620 32.83 -32.68 33.59
C VAL A 620 31.97 -31.44 33.40
N LEU A 621 32.47 -30.42 32.68
CA LEU A 621 31.68 -29.25 32.32
C LEU A 621 30.48 -29.63 31.44
N LYS A 622 30.72 -30.46 30.42
CA LYS A 622 29.68 -30.92 29.50
C LYS A 622 28.54 -31.61 30.24
N GLU A 623 28.87 -32.51 31.17
CA GLU A 623 27.85 -33.18 32.00
C GLU A 623 27.10 -32.20 32.90
N ALA A 624 27.80 -31.27 33.57
CA ALA A 624 27.16 -30.27 34.43
C ALA A 624 26.22 -29.34 33.66
N VAL A 625 26.61 -28.92 32.45
CA VAL A 625 25.77 -28.14 31.53
C VAL A 625 24.56 -28.98 31.08
N PHE A 626 24.76 -30.24 30.72
CA PHE A 626 23.68 -31.13 30.29
C PHE A 626 22.62 -31.31 31.39
N GLU A 627 23.03 -31.52 32.64
CA GLU A 627 22.14 -31.56 33.80
C GLU A 627 21.40 -30.24 34.00
N LYS A 628 22.09 -29.09 33.93
CA LYS A 628 21.48 -27.77 34.09
C LYS A 628 20.43 -27.46 33.01
N LEU A 629 20.62 -27.99 31.81
CA LEU A 629 19.68 -27.87 30.70
C LEU A 629 18.47 -28.81 30.82
N GLY A 630 18.48 -29.75 31.78
CA GLY A 630 17.44 -30.77 31.94
C GLY A 630 17.61 -31.92 30.95
N ARG A 631 18.86 -32.27 30.61
CA ARG A 631 19.24 -33.33 29.67
C ARG A 631 18.68 -33.16 28.25
N ASP A 632 18.59 -31.92 27.78
CA ASP A 632 18.17 -31.61 26.41
C ASP A 632 19.37 -31.55 25.45
N ASN A 633 19.49 -32.56 24.58
CA ASN A 633 20.59 -32.66 23.61
C ASN A 633 20.64 -31.47 22.65
N THR A 634 19.49 -30.96 22.19
CA THR A 634 19.46 -29.83 21.24
C THR A 634 20.02 -28.56 21.87
N GLN A 635 19.71 -28.29 23.15
CA GLN A 635 20.24 -27.13 23.87
C GLN A 635 21.75 -27.27 24.12
N LEU A 636 22.23 -28.48 24.44
CA LEU A 636 23.65 -28.76 24.63
C LEU A 636 24.43 -28.58 23.32
N GLU A 637 23.96 -29.20 22.23
CA GLU A 637 24.54 -29.07 20.89
C GLU A 637 24.60 -27.61 20.44
N ALA A 638 23.59 -26.80 20.79
CA ALA A 638 23.62 -25.37 20.49
C ALA A 638 24.70 -24.61 21.27
N ALA A 639 24.87 -24.91 22.56
CA ALA A 639 25.94 -24.31 23.36
C ALA A 639 27.33 -24.73 22.87
N GLU A 640 27.50 -26.01 22.51
CA GLU A 640 28.76 -26.54 21.95
C GLU A 640 29.06 -25.95 20.56
N GLY A 641 28.07 -25.95 19.66
CA GLY A 641 28.21 -25.43 18.29
C GLY A 641 28.53 -23.93 18.23
N LEU A 642 28.18 -23.18 19.28
CA LEU A 642 28.55 -21.77 19.43
C LEU A 642 29.88 -21.56 20.17
N GLY A 643 30.54 -22.64 20.60
CA GLY A 643 31.83 -22.61 21.27
C GLY A 643 31.78 -22.18 22.73
N LEU A 644 30.61 -22.22 23.37
CA LEU A 644 30.44 -21.75 24.76
C LEU A 644 31.08 -22.69 25.80
N LEU A 645 31.45 -23.91 25.43
CA LEU A 645 32.16 -24.87 26.30
C LEU A 645 33.68 -24.92 25.99
N GLY A 646 34.16 -24.05 25.12
CA GLY A 646 35.55 -24.05 24.63
C GLY A 646 36.47 -23.07 25.35
N ASP A 647 37.76 -23.14 25.01
CA ASP A 647 38.81 -22.27 25.55
C ASP A 647 38.90 -20.91 24.81
N GLU A 648 37.91 -20.55 23.98
CA GLU A 648 37.85 -19.23 23.34
C GLU A 648 37.64 -18.15 24.41
N GLN A 649 38.36 -17.02 24.27
CA GLN A 649 38.25 -15.91 25.21
C GLN A 649 36.88 -15.23 25.13
N VAL A 650 36.30 -14.96 26.30
CA VAL A 650 35.05 -14.21 26.42
C VAL A 650 35.31 -12.75 26.07
N PRO A 651 34.49 -12.10 25.22
CA PRO A 651 34.63 -10.68 24.95
C PRO A 651 34.46 -9.85 26.23
N GLN A 652 35.35 -8.88 26.46
CA GLN A 652 35.21 -7.94 27.58
C GLN A 652 33.90 -7.17 27.48
N ALA A 653 33.14 -7.10 28.57
CA ALA A 653 31.84 -6.44 28.64
C ALA A 653 31.44 -6.16 30.10
N GLU A 654 30.39 -5.35 30.29
CA GLU A 654 29.89 -5.04 31.64
C GLU A 654 29.08 -6.20 32.25
N SER A 655 28.39 -6.98 31.40
CA SER A 655 27.52 -8.10 31.80
C SER A 655 27.73 -9.34 30.93
N VAL A 656 27.22 -10.49 31.39
CA VAL A 656 27.30 -11.77 30.67
C VAL A 656 26.54 -11.72 29.35
N VAL A 657 25.35 -11.10 29.32
CA VAL A 657 24.57 -11.00 28.08
C VAL A 657 25.26 -10.10 27.04
N ASP A 658 25.97 -9.07 27.46
CA ASP A 658 26.74 -8.21 26.55
C ASP A 658 27.94 -8.95 25.96
N ALA A 659 28.63 -9.77 26.76
CA ALA A 659 29.70 -10.63 26.30
C ALA A 659 29.20 -11.70 25.32
N LEU A 660 28.09 -12.38 25.65
CA LEU A 660 27.43 -13.33 24.75
C LEU A 660 27.00 -12.64 23.46
N SER A 661 26.41 -11.45 23.54
CA SER A 661 25.99 -10.68 22.38
C SER A 661 27.16 -10.36 21.44
N LYS A 662 28.32 -9.91 21.98
CA LYS A 662 29.53 -9.68 21.18
C LYS A 662 30.06 -10.97 20.53
N HIS A 663 29.96 -12.09 21.23
CA HIS A 663 30.38 -13.40 20.73
C HIS A 663 29.48 -13.89 19.59
N LEU A 664 28.15 -13.85 19.79
CA LEU A 664 27.18 -14.25 18.79
C LEU A 664 27.20 -13.33 17.55
N ALA A 665 27.35 -12.02 17.74
CA ALA A 665 27.49 -11.07 16.63
C ALA A 665 28.72 -11.38 15.75
N ARG A 666 29.78 -11.94 16.34
CA ARG A 666 30.98 -12.35 15.61
C ARG A 666 30.81 -13.69 14.89
N LYS A 667 30.16 -14.66 15.55
CA LYS A 667 29.99 -16.04 15.02
C LYS A 667 28.87 -16.14 13.99
N LEU A 668 27.81 -15.35 14.16
CA LEU A 668 26.57 -15.43 13.39
C LEU A 668 26.27 -14.12 12.64
N SER A 669 27.31 -13.42 12.18
CA SER A 669 27.14 -12.33 11.23
C SER A 669 26.81 -12.87 9.83
N TYR A 670 26.27 -11.99 8.99
CA TYR A 670 26.15 -12.25 7.56
C TYR A 670 27.53 -12.13 6.89
N GLY A 671 27.88 -13.16 6.13
CA GLY A 671 29.04 -13.18 5.25
C GLY A 671 28.77 -12.50 3.90
N PRO A 672 29.81 -12.28 3.08
CA PRO A 672 29.64 -11.72 1.74
C PRO A 672 28.72 -12.60 0.88
N GLY A 673 27.68 -11.99 0.31
CA GLY A 673 26.73 -12.67 -0.59
C GLY A 673 25.59 -13.44 0.11
N GLU A 674 25.58 -13.51 1.44
CA GLU A 674 24.46 -14.08 2.18
C GLU A 674 23.30 -13.10 2.29
N LYS A 675 22.07 -13.60 2.07
CA LYS A 675 20.85 -12.79 2.13
C LYS A 675 20.12 -12.90 3.46
N ASP A 676 19.52 -11.79 3.89
CA ASP A 676 18.44 -11.78 4.86
C ASP A 676 17.07 -11.82 4.17
N MET A 677 16.02 -11.99 4.98
CA MET A 677 14.63 -12.08 4.57
C MET A 677 13.75 -11.43 5.65
N ILE A 678 12.76 -10.67 5.22
CA ILE A 678 11.65 -10.20 6.07
C ILE A 678 10.42 -11.03 5.73
N VAL A 679 9.71 -11.48 6.77
CA VAL A 679 8.38 -12.10 6.66
C VAL A 679 7.45 -11.39 7.63
N MET A 680 6.32 -10.91 7.12
CA MET A 680 5.24 -10.33 7.92
C MET A 680 3.90 -10.88 7.44
N ARG A 681 3.05 -11.25 8.41
CA ARG A 681 1.69 -11.76 8.22
C ARG A 681 0.75 -11.00 9.15
N ASP A 682 -0.17 -10.25 8.57
CA ASP A 682 -1.31 -9.71 9.29
C ASP A 682 -2.57 -10.53 8.99
N SER A 683 -3.43 -10.68 9.98
CA SER A 683 -4.72 -11.37 9.89
C SER A 683 -5.79 -10.58 10.63
N PHE A 684 -6.86 -10.25 9.91
CA PHE A 684 -8.00 -9.49 10.39
C PHE A 684 -9.26 -10.36 10.34
N GLY A 685 -10.05 -10.30 11.41
CA GLY A 685 -11.44 -10.73 11.40
C GLY A 685 -12.31 -9.49 11.33
N ILE A 686 -12.99 -9.29 10.19
CA ILE A 686 -13.74 -8.09 9.87
C ILE A 686 -15.23 -8.46 9.80
N ARG A 687 -16.02 -7.90 10.72
CA ARG A 687 -17.48 -8.09 10.76
C ARG A 687 -18.15 -6.97 9.97
N HIS A 688 -18.76 -7.33 8.86
CA HIS A 688 -19.51 -6.41 8.02
C HIS A 688 -20.91 -6.13 8.59
N PRO A 689 -21.53 -4.99 8.26
CA PRO A 689 -22.90 -4.66 8.69
C PRO A 689 -23.95 -5.71 8.31
N SER A 690 -23.74 -6.42 7.20
CA SER A 690 -24.60 -7.53 6.76
C SER A 690 -24.46 -8.79 7.60
N GLY A 691 -23.51 -8.84 8.53
CA GLY A 691 -23.34 -9.90 9.51
C GLY A 691 -22.33 -10.98 9.12
N HIS A 692 -21.81 -11.02 7.89
CA HIS A 692 -20.79 -12.00 7.51
C HIS A 692 -19.41 -11.66 8.10
N LEU A 693 -18.58 -12.68 8.34
CA LEU A 693 -17.22 -12.54 8.83
C LEU A 693 -16.23 -12.72 7.68
N GLU A 694 -15.53 -11.64 7.35
CA GLU A 694 -14.41 -11.65 6.43
C GLU A 694 -13.12 -11.95 7.21
N ASN A 695 -12.39 -12.98 6.78
CA ASN A 695 -11.02 -13.21 7.20
C ASN A 695 -10.09 -12.66 6.13
N LYS A 696 -9.41 -11.56 6.45
CA LYS A 696 -8.51 -10.86 5.54
C LYS A 696 -7.08 -11.02 6.02
N THR A 697 -6.16 -11.29 5.11
CA THR A 697 -4.76 -11.51 5.44
C THR A 697 -3.84 -10.75 4.51
N ILE A 698 -2.73 -10.25 5.05
CA ILE A 698 -1.71 -9.51 4.31
C ILE A 698 -0.37 -10.22 4.49
N ASP A 699 0.29 -10.52 3.39
CA ASP A 699 1.62 -11.12 3.35
C ASP A 699 2.64 -10.15 2.77
N LEU A 700 3.71 -9.89 3.51
CA LEU A 700 4.88 -9.18 3.02
C LEU A 700 6.11 -10.07 3.20
N VAL A 701 6.74 -10.41 2.07
CA VAL A 701 7.99 -11.20 2.04
C VAL A 701 9.01 -10.46 1.19
N VAL A 702 10.15 -10.11 1.77
CA VAL A 702 11.21 -9.36 1.10
C VAL A 702 12.54 -10.04 1.33
N TYR A 703 13.32 -10.24 0.27
CA TYR A 703 14.69 -10.77 0.35
C TYR A 703 15.71 -9.66 0.16
N GLY A 704 16.88 -9.82 0.79
CA GLY A 704 18.01 -8.92 0.62
C GLY A 704 18.65 -9.06 -0.76
N ASP A 705 19.17 -7.95 -1.26
CA ASP A 705 19.87 -7.87 -2.54
C ASP A 705 21.36 -8.21 -2.35
N ILE A 706 21.90 -9.17 -3.11
CA ILE A 706 23.32 -9.60 -2.99
C ILE A 706 24.29 -8.42 -3.19
N ASN A 707 24.01 -7.59 -4.19
CA ASN A 707 24.81 -6.42 -4.55
C ASN A 707 24.12 -5.12 -4.16
N GLY A 708 23.23 -5.16 -3.16
CA GLY A 708 22.44 -4.02 -2.75
C GLY A 708 22.21 -4.01 -1.25
N PHE A 709 21.00 -3.61 -0.85
CA PHE A 709 20.63 -3.51 0.54
C PHE A 709 19.99 -4.80 1.06
N SER A 710 20.26 -5.10 2.33
CA SER A 710 19.55 -6.17 3.04
C SER A 710 18.05 -5.85 3.12
N ALA A 711 17.19 -6.87 3.19
CA ALA A 711 15.75 -6.71 3.33
C ALA A 711 15.43 -5.85 4.56
N MET A 712 16.06 -6.14 5.70
CA MET A 712 15.93 -5.36 6.93
C MET A 712 16.32 -3.89 6.74
N ALA A 713 17.46 -3.64 6.07
CA ALA A 713 17.91 -2.27 5.83
C ALA A 713 16.90 -1.51 4.96
N LYS A 714 16.36 -2.14 3.90
CA LYS A 714 15.33 -1.56 3.02
C LYS A 714 14.04 -1.26 3.79
N THR A 715 13.47 -2.25 4.44
CA THR A 715 12.16 -2.13 5.11
C THR A 715 12.20 -1.21 6.31
N VAL A 716 13.36 -1.00 6.95
CA VAL A 716 13.49 -0.01 8.02
C VAL A 716 13.85 1.37 7.46
N GLY A 717 14.86 1.46 6.59
CA GLY A 717 15.39 2.73 6.13
C GLY A 717 14.47 3.47 5.16
N LEU A 718 13.87 2.79 4.20
CA LEU A 718 13.08 3.44 3.14
C LEU A 718 11.83 4.14 3.67
N PRO A 719 10.98 3.53 4.54
CA PRO A 719 9.85 4.25 5.12
C PRO A 719 10.27 5.51 5.90
N THR A 720 11.39 5.44 6.63
CA THR A 720 11.96 6.58 7.35
C THR A 720 12.43 7.69 6.39
N ALA A 721 13.10 7.32 5.29
CA ALA A 721 13.58 8.27 4.28
C ALA A 721 12.44 8.91 3.49
N MET A 722 11.39 8.15 3.19
CA MET A 722 10.18 8.64 2.53
C MET A 722 9.45 9.66 3.41
N ALA A 723 9.23 9.34 4.69
CA ALA A 723 8.65 10.29 5.65
C ALA A 723 9.50 11.56 5.80
N ALA A 724 10.83 11.43 5.79
CA ALA A 724 11.74 12.57 5.85
C ALA A 724 11.59 13.48 4.62
N LYS A 725 11.54 12.89 3.42
CA LYS A 725 11.30 13.65 2.19
C LYS A 725 9.92 14.33 2.20
N MET A 726 8.87 13.62 2.63
CA MET A 726 7.52 14.17 2.75
C MET A 726 7.44 15.36 3.71
N LEU A 727 8.17 15.33 4.84
CA LEU A 727 8.26 16.48 5.75
C LEU A 727 9.00 17.67 5.12
N LEU A 728 10.12 17.41 4.42
CA LEU A 728 10.92 18.46 3.77
C LEU A 728 10.17 19.13 2.61
N ASP A 729 9.38 18.35 1.87
CA ASP A 729 8.57 18.79 0.73
C ASP A 729 7.23 19.42 1.18
N GLY A 730 6.91 19.38 2.48
CA GLY A 730 5.71 19.98 3.07
C GLY A 730 4.42 19.20 2.82
N GLU A 731 4.53 17.91 2.48
CA GLU A 731 3.39 17.00 2.30
C GLU A 731 2.72 16.68 3.66
N ILE A 732 3.53 16.47 4.70
CA ILE A 732 3.05 16.24 6.07
C ILE A 732 2.93 17.58 6.79
N LYS A 733 1.70 18.01 7.06
CA LYS A 733 1.39 19.30 7.69
C LYS A 733 1.14 19.20 9.20
N ALA A 734 0.81 18.01 9.69
CA ALA A 734 0.53 17.78 11.10
C ALA A 734 1.73 18.15 11.99
N LYS A 735 1.44 18.71 13.17
CA LYS A 735 2.42 19.09 14.20
C LYS A 735 2.23 18.22 15.44
N GLY A 736 3.26 18.15 16.30
CA GLY A 736 3.24 17.30 17.49
C GLY A 736 4.05 16.02 17.34
N LEU A 737 3.96 15.16 18.36
CA LEU A 737 4.57 13.83 18.39
C LEU A 737 3.56 12.81 17.86
N MET A 738 3.92 12.06 16.83
CA MET A 738 3.00 11.13 16.15
C MET A 738 3.71 9.88 15.62
N GLY A 739 2.93 8.83 15.35
CA GLY A 739 3.34 7.68 14.55
C GLY A 739 2.67 7.70 13.16
N PRO A 740 2.96 6.74 12.28
CA PRO A 740 2.45 6.72 10.92
C PRO A 740 1.01 6.16 10.81
N PHE A 741 0.11 6.65 11.66
CA PHE A 741 -1.25 6.09 11.77
C PHE A 741 -2.26 6.75 10.84
N SER A 742 -1.98 7.95 10.35
CA SER A 742 -2.90 8.73 9.51
C SER A 742 -2.67 8.48 8.02
N LYS A 743 -3.75 8.51 7.23
CA LYS A 743 -3.76 8.19 5.80
C LYS A 743 -2.87 9.10 4.94
N ASP A 744 -2.68 10.35 5.37
CA ASP A 744 -1.77 11.31 4.77
C ASP A 744 -0.28 10.95 4.97
N ILE A 745 0.04 10.11 5.95
CA ILE A 745 1.39 9.56 6.16
C ILE A 745 1.51 8.17 5.54
N TYR A 746 0.68 7.21 5.96
CA TYR A 746 0.85 5.82 5.53
C TYR A 746 0.53 5.61 4.05
N GLY A 747 -0.46 6.32 3.49
CA GLY A 747 -0.91 6.11 2.11
C GLY A 747 0.20 6.38 1.09
N PRO A 748 0.83 7.58 1.10
CA PRO A 748 1.94 7.87 0.21
C PRO A 748 3.16 6.97 0.44
N ILE A 749 3.46 6.59 1.68
CA ILE A 749 4.60 5.69 1.98
C ILE A 749 4.33 4.29 1.40
N LEU A 750 3.17 3.70 1.67
CA LEU A 750 2.79 2.37 1.16
C LEU A 750 2.80 2.31 -0.37
N GLU A 751 2.48 3.41 -1.04
CA GLU A 751 2.56 3.48 -2.50
C GLU A 751 4.01 3.58 -2.99
N ARG A 752 4.82 4.46 -2.38
CA ARG A 752 6.23 4.67 -2.77
C ARG A 752 7.10 3.42 -2.53
N ILE A 753 6.86 2.65 -1.47
CA ILE A 753 7.66 1.44 -1.19
C ILE A 753 7.50 0.34 -2.24
N LYS A 754 6.37 0.30 -2.97
CA LYS A 754 6.15 -0.67 -4.05
C LYS A 754 7.16 -0.46 -5.18
N ALA A 755 7.49 0.80 -5.51
CA ALA A 755 8.50 1.13 -6.51
C ALA A 755 9.92 0.70 -6.11
N GLU A 756 10.19 0.57 -4.81
CA GLU A 756 11.47 0.06 -4.27
C GLU A 756 11.49 -1.49 -4.14
N GLY A 757 10.46 -2.16 -4.67
CA GLY A 757 10.34 -3.62 -4.67
C GLY A 757 9.88 -4.22 -3.34
N ILE A 758 9.32 -3.42 -2.43
CA ILE A 758 8.66 -3.92 -1.22
C ILE A 758 7.17 -4.09 -1.54
N ILE A 759 6.79 -5.32 -1.89
CA ILE A 759 5.43 -5.68 -2.31
C ILE A 759 4.79 -6.50 -1.20
N TYR A 760 3.50 -6.26 -0.97
CA TYR A 760 2.65 -7.08 -0.11
C TYR A 760 1.42 -7.54 -0.89
N THR A 761 0.92 -8.72 -0.56
CA THR A 761 -0.27 -9.31 -1.17
C THR A 761 -1.38 -9.40 -0.15
N THR A 762 -2.63 -9.23 -0.60
CA THR A 762 -3.80 -9.29 0.25
C THR A 762 -4.72 -10.40 -0.23
N GLN A 763 -5.25 -11.19 0.69
CA GLN A 763 -6.25 -12.22 0.42
C GLN A 763 -7.43 -12.04 1.36
N SER A 764 -8.63 -12.27 0.86
CA SER A 764 -9.86 -12.20 1.65
C SER A 764 -10.70 -13.45 1.44
N THR A 765 -11.30 -13.95 2.52
CA THR A 765 -12.22 -15.08 2.49
C THR A 765 -13.41 -14.81 3.40
N ILE A 766 -14.62 -14.99 2.89
CA ILE A 766 -15.86 -14.85 3.68
C ILE A 766 -16.26 -16.25 4.16
N LYS A 767 -16.44 -16.41 5.46
CA LYS A 767 -17.10 -17.59 6.03
C LYS A 767 -18.55 -17.22 6.30
N LEU A 768 -19.44 -17.85 5.54
CA LEU A 768 -20.90 -17.77 5.72
C LEU A 768 -21.34 -18.48 7.00
#